data_AF-A0A3P1CPJ6-F1
#
_entry.id   AF-A0A3P1CPJ6-F1
#
_cell.length_a   1.000
_cell.length_b   1.000
_cell.length_c   1.000
_cell.angle_alpha   90.00
_cell.angle_beta   90.00
_cell.angle_gamma   90.00
#
_symmetry.space_group_name_H-M   'P 1'
#
loop_
_entity.id
_entity.type
_entity.pdbx_description
1 polymer ?
#
loop_
_entity_poly.entity_id
_entity_poly.type
_entity_poly.pdbx_seq_one_letter_code
_entity_poly.pdbx_strand_id
1 'polypeptide(L)'
;MNAIVDLTARAVSLITAIQTSLLRGSVTQINSNIKINREKEISVLNILPKEFESTLKLIIELEENVILGESKKSKEASFTLRAEELVWISKREVDTPKSVEYTINLCVALINWIWNNEANGINDLRKEKGSYPTPFNWREAISNILYTIPEERVRLASALQYIPIEIVLALGGGSYEGHSQRIMQMWNVSDVDQKALLTPEEIKVLRKVKQLEEDSEVDVETLLKDDNKLIKYLLKNEAPLSFEDVFKLELKEIQKNRAWRQKELHVTGSIDYIEPEEYLPIRDPFQKGREMGLYALAFSGGGIRSATFNLGVLQGLATHNLLNKFDYLSTVSGGGYIGSWLAAWIKREGSVVKVTNRLCPDKSPNPLGEELKPIRWLRMFSNYLAPRSSIMSADAWTVGVTWLRNTLLNQIIIFLLLLSLLFLGNLLYELWLSDFKWKDTSWQYVLSISAILLIPISLLAGFGMLMYSSEAIRFVGIRREHTNKLSKLMIFFGTLVAYLLSAWLHSHIEPSTLSKLDILLPSAFITFLSLFLVAVLGKYDQDIRKFGNGVFGTWVILIVTTLIATVIGLLCLVAAWTILEHIKAKNFCMAEVPVADELQFILGLPLVLEVFSITVVVRMALLGKYFPDERREWWGRMGAYIHRISFLWILIATSALLGQVFVDILFEKVWKGIAATGGWIALVGSTVKAAFSSKTSNKKDENSYLSQLLNVLSLAGPYLFALGLLIFLPGLIRPILFLADQVVRSAHFLTVNILGLATKVMIRPDFQPPVTTHLYIDLKILCVMLISVLSAYFLAKQVGVNEFSMYHFYRNRLVRAYLGASRRSTDRQRTSNPFTGFDNLDDEKLSKMRNEYGYYGPYPILNTALNASQVSDLDRQDRMAESFIFSPLFCGFDFSMIKASVDVNTKSYDYAFRETEHYAFKDGGPTIGTAMATSGAAVNPNQGYHSSTATAFLLTVFNVQLGRWIGNPRKCTWQLADPGFGLGYIVNNLVGKTNTRNDFIALSDGGHFDNMGLYEMVRRRCAFIVVCDAEQDDQFTCEGFANAIRRCRIDFGAEIVINLASITERAHHRFSAANYALGDIFYAGNKENTGKLLYIKSSLVDRNIPFDVQEYASKNETFPHQSTGDQFFDEEQFESYRKLGFYIANCAFKDNKVREKLKL
;
A
#
# COMPACT_ATOMS: atom_id res chain seq x y z
N MET A 1 4.95 -9.08 16.81
CA MET A 1 6.07 -8.40 17.46
C MET A 1 6.70 -9.53 18.23
N ASN A 2 7.99 -9.74 18.16
CA ASN A 2 8.53 -10.64 19.16
C ASN A 2 8.29 -9.94 20.52
N ALA A 3 7.82 -10.66 21.55
CA ALA A 3 7.66 -10.11 22.89
C ALA A 3 8.93 -9.33 23.33
N ILE A 4 10.10 -9.83 22.93
CA ILE A 4 11.41 -9.20 23.13
C ILE A 4 11.54 -7.89 22.34
N VAL A 5 11.15 -7.88 21.07
CA VAL A 5 11.25 -6.69 20.20
C VAL A 5 10.34 -5.58 20.72
N ASP A 6 9.14 -5.91 21.21
CA ASP A 6 8.21 -4.94 21.79
C ASP A 6 8.74 -4.36 23.11
N LEU A 7 9.12 -5.22 24.06
CA LEU A 7 9.73 -4.79 25.33
C LEU A 7 10.96 -3.93 25.08
N THR A 8 11.82 -4.34 24.15
CA THR A 8 13.01 -3.59 23.78
C THR A 8 12.66 -2.24 23.17
N ALA A 9 11.74 -2.19 22.20
CA ALA A 9 11.33 -0.94 21.57
C ALA A 9 10.75 0.04 22.60
N ARG A 10 9.94 -0.47 23.54
CA ARG A 10 9.35 0.31 24.62
C ARG A 10 10.43 0.86 25.57
N ALA A 11 11.37 0.01 26.00
CA ALA A 11 12.50 0.41 26.85
C ALA A 11 13.38 1.47 26.17
N VAL A 12 13.77 1.24 24.90
CA VAL A 12 14.61 2.17 24.12
C VAL A 12 13.91 3.51 23.91
N SER A 13 12.59 3.51 23.65
CA SER A 13 11.82 4.74 23.55
C SER A 13 11.87 5.55 24.84
N LEU A 14 11.73 4.89 26.00
CA LEU A 14 11.80 5.55 27.30
C LEU A 14 13.22 6.06 27.59
N ILE A 15 14.26 5.26 27.32
CA ILE A 15 15.66 5.65 27.46
C ILE A 15 15.97 6.87 26.59
N THR A 16 15.55 6.87 25.32
CA THR A 16 15.81 7.97 24.40
C THR A 16 15.08 9.25 24.83
N ALA A 17 13.85 9.11 25.35
CA ALA A 17 13.11 10.23 25.93
C ALA A 17 13.86 10.83 27.13
N ILE A 18 14.30 9.99 28.08
CA ILE A 18 15.10 10.40 29.24
C ILE A 18 16.40 11.09 28.79
N GLN A 19 17.15 10.47 27.86
CA GLN A 19 18.41 11.00 27.35
C GLN A 19 18.21 12.36 26.66
N THR A 20 17.14 12.53 25.89
CA THR A 20 16.84 13.80 25.22
C THR A 20 16.53 14.90 26.22
N SER A 21 15.78 14.60 27.28
CA SER A 21 15.52 15.55 28.37
C SER A 21 16.79 15.91 29.13
N LEU A 22 17.66 14.92 29.41
CA LEU A 22 18.98 15.14 30.03
C LEU A 22 19.91 16.01 29.16
N LEU A 23 19.90 15.79 27.84
CA LEU A 23 20.75 16.49 26.87
C LEU A 23 20.36 17.94 26.58
N ARG A 24 19.07 18.31 26.77
CA ARG A 24 18.56 19.67 26.50
C ARG A 24 18.97 20.74 27.53
N GLY A 25 19.83 20.43 28.50
CA GLY A 25 20.65 21.45 29.18
C GLY A 25 20.02 22.16 30.38
N SER A 26 19.10 21.55 31.13
CA SER A 26 18.70 22.06 32.46
C SER A 26 19.77 21.80 33.54
N VAL A 27 20.66 20.82 33.36
CA VAL A 27 21.72 20.50 34.33
C VAL A 27 22.84 21.54 34.40
N THR A 28 23.08 22.28 33.30
CA THR A 28 24.06 23.39 33.29
C THR A 28 23.64 24.59 34.15
N GLN A 29 22.35 24.71 34.53
CA GLN A 29 21.86 25.76 35.42
C GLN A 29 21.65 25.31 36.88
N ILE A 30 21.82 24.01 37.18
CA ILE A 30 21.57 23.44 38.52
C ILE A 30 22.61 23.87 39.57
N ASN A 31 23.76 24.42 39.17
CA ASN A 31 24.79 24.84 40.12
C ASN A 31 25.44 26.18 39.74
N SER A 32 24.76 27.30 40.03
CA SER A 32 25.40 28.62 40.00
C SER A 32 26.44 28.82 41.13
N ASN A 33 26.57 27.89 42.08
CA ASN A 33 27.58 27.92 43.14
C ASN A 33 28.72 26.90 43.00
N ILE A 34 28.74 26.09 41.92
CA ILE A 34 29.89 25.24 41.61
C ILE A 34 30.17 25.33 40.11
N LYS A 35 31.23 26.07 39.74
CA LYS A 35 31.86 25.97 38.42
C LYS A 35 32.38 24.53 38.23
N ILE A 36 31.53 23.61 37.79
CA ILE A 36 31.99 22.34 37.26
C ILE A 36 32.37 22.59 35.81
N ASN A 37 33.63 22.95 35.60
CA ASN A 37 34.28 22.97 34.30
C ASN A 37 34.53 21.52 33.85
N ARG A 38 33.47 20.76 33.57
CA ARG A 38 33.55 19.50 32.83
C ARG A 38 32.43 19.49 31.81
N GLU A 39 32.81 19.34 30.55
CA GLU A 39 32.00 18.66 29.54
C GLU A 39 31.69 17.26 30.09
N LYS A 40 30.75 17.14 31.03
CA LYS A 40 30.30 15.83 31.51
C LYS A 40 29.33 15.32 30.46
N GLU A 41 29.79 14.30 29.77
CA GLU A 41 29.05 13.17 29.23
C GLU A 41 27.75 12.84 30.01
N ILE A 42 26.66 13.58 29.79
CA ILE A 42 25.34 13.36 30.42
C ILE A 42 24.64 12.16 29.78
N SER A 43 25.01 10.95 30.19
CA SER A 43 24.33 9.72 29.79
C SER A 43 23.46 9.18 30.92
N VAL A 44 22.37 8.51 30.57
CA VAL A 44 21.60 7.67 31.52
C VAL A 44 22.50 6.61 32.16
N LEU A 45 23.53 6.16 31.44
CA LEU A 45 24.52 5.22 31.95
C LEU A 45 25.41 5.80 33.06
N ASN A 46 25.46 7.12 33.24
CA ASN A 46 26.40 7.80 34.13
C ASN A 46 25.75 8.30 35.43
N ILE A 47 24.45 8.06 35.63
CA ILE A 47 23.69 8.49 36.81
C ILE A 47 23.39 7.26 37.67
N LEU A 48 23.75 7.32 38.96
CA LEU A 48 23.43 6.24 39.90
C LEU A 48 21.92 6.12 40.11
N PRO A 49 21.34 4.92 40.24
CA PRO A 49 19.89 4.77 40.41
C PRO A 49 19.32 5.54 41.61
N LYS A 50 20.08 5.62 42.72
CA LYS A 50 19.70 6.37 43.92
C LYS A 50 19.63 7.89 43.71
N GLU A 51 20.38 8.42 42.74
CA GLU A 51 20.44 9.85 42.41
C GLU A 51 19.56 10.19 41.20
N PHE A 52 19.08 9.18 40.49
CA PHE A 52 18.31 9.37 39.26
C PHE A 52 16.93 9.98 39.53
N GLU A 53 16.24 9.53 40.57
CA GLU A 53 14.90 10.05 40.92
C GLU A 53 14.95 11.54 41.28
N SER A 54 15.91 11.95 42.12
CA SER A 54 16.09 13.36 42.50
C SER A 54 16.51 14.21 41.30
N THR A 55 17.38 13.68 40.42
CA THR A 55 17.78 14.36 39.19
C THR A 55 16.60 14.56 38.23
N LEU A 56 15.77 13.54 38.03
CA LEU A 56 14.61 13.62 37.13
C LEU A 56 13.54 14.58 37.68
N LYS A 57 13.24 14.52 38.98
CA LYS A 57 12.33 15.46 39.66
C LYS A 57 12.82 16.90 39.55
N LEU A 58 14.11 17.13 39.76
CA LEU A 58 14.73 18.45 39.62
C LEU A 58 14.67 18.97 38.18
N ILE A 59 14.88 18.12 37.18
CA ILE A 59 14.75 18.51 35.76
C ILE A 59 13.32 18.94 35.44
N ILE A 60 12.32 18.17 35.90
CA ILE A 60 10.90 18.48 35.72
C ILE A 60 10.56 19.80 36.43
N GLU A 61 10.98 19.97 37.69
CA GLU A 61 10.77 21.20 38.46
C GLU A 61 11.46 22.43 37.84
N LEU A 62 12.63 22.25 37.23
CA LEU A 62 13.32 23.34 36.51
C LEU A 62 12.63 23.69 35.18
N GLU A 63 12.13 22.69 34.45
CA GLU A 63 11.30 22.94 33.27
C GLU A 63 10.01 23.71 33.63
N GLU A 64 9.45 23.49 34.83
CA GLU A 64 8.32 24.27 35.38
C GLU A 64 8.72 25.69 35.83
N ASN A 65 9.98 25.94 36.20
CA ASN A 65 10.45 27.19 36.83
C ASN A 65 11.29 28.13 35.94
N VAL A 66 11.72 27.71 34.74
CA VAL A 66 12.60 28.50 33.87
C VAL A 66 11.84 29.59 33.09
N ILE A 67 12.14 30.86 33.43
CA ILE A 67 11.75 32.08 32.71
C ILE A 67 12.70 32.30 31.52
N LEU A 68 12.62 31.45 30.49
CA LEU A 68 13.38 31.65 29.23
C LEU A 68 12.45 31.65 28.03
N GLY A 69 12.03 32.86 27.62
CA GLY A 69 11.82 33.33 26.23
C GLY A 69 10.85 32.61 25.28
N GLU A 70 10.48 31.37 25.54
CA GLU A 70 9.47 30.58 24.85
C GLU A 70 8.37 30.31 25.86
N SER A 71 7.11 30.50 25.47
CA SER A 71 6.00 30.47 26.44
C SER A 71 6.04 29.19 27.29
N LYS A 72 6.04 29.35 28.61
CA LYS A 72 5.99 28.31 29.65
C LYS A 72 5.02 27.16 29.28
N LYS A 73 3.87 27.53 28.71
CA LYS A 73 2.83 26.63 28.18
C LYS A 73 3.28 25.67 27.07
N SER A 74 4.23 26.05 26.21
CA SER A 74 4.64 25.21 25.07
C SER A 74 5.60 24.08 25.45
N LYS A 75 6.41 24.27 26.51
CA LYS A 75 7.39 23.29 27.00
C LYS A 75 6.78 22.31 27.99
N GLU A 76 5.98 22.80 28.95
CA GLU A 76 5.11 21.95 29.79
C GLU A 76 4.17 21.11 28.93
N ALA A 77 3.59 21.69 27.88
CA ALA A 77 2.80 20.92 26.92
C ALA A 77 3.65 19.90 26.17
N SER A 78 4.92 20.18 25.81
CA SER A 78 5.76 19.20 25.12
C SER A 78 6.19 18.03 26.01
N PHE A 79 6.46 18.25 27.31
CA PHE A 79 6.81 17.18 28.23
C PHE A 79 5.57 16.39 28.67
N THR A 80 4.50 17.10 29.02
CA THR A 80 3.18 16.52 29.32
C THR A 80 2.66 15.72 28.12
N LEU A 81 2.76 16.23 26.89
CA LEU A 81 2.34 15.52 25.68
C LEU A 81 3.20 14.28 25.41
N ARG A 82 4.50 14.30 25.71
CA ARG A 82 5.37 13.11 25.58
C ARG A 82 5.12 12.09 26.68
N ALA A 83 4.90 12.52 27.91
CA ALA A 83 4.51 11.65 29.02
C ALA A 83 3.12 11.05 28.78
N GLU A 84 2.18 11.83 28.27
CA GLU A 84 0.87 11.38 27.77
C GLU A 84 1.03 10.40 26.59
N GLU A 85 1.86 10.68 25.60
CA GLU A 85 2.11 9.76 24.48
C GLU A 85 2.76 8.43 24.92
N LEU A 86 3.59 8.48 25.97
CA LEU A 86 4.24 7.29 26.52
C LEU A 86 3.30 6.49 27.45
N VAL A 87 2.47 7.13 28.26
CA VAL A 87 1.67 6.46 29.32
C VAL A 87 0.18 6.34 28.97
N TRP A 88 -0.37 7.23 28.16
CA TRP A 88 -1.82 7.43 28.09
C TRP A 88 -2.53 6.49 27.12
N ILE A 89 -3.18 5.48 27.70
CA ILE A 89 -3.96 4.45 26.98
C ILE A 89 -5.48 4.65 27.20
N SER A 90 -5.88 5.59 28.05
CA SER A 90 -7.23 5.72 28.62
C SER A 90 -8.12 6.74 27.88
N LYS A 91 -9.44 6.56 27.94
CA LYS A 91 -10.44 7.53 27.46
C LYS A 91 -10.76 8.63 28.48
N ARG A 92 -10.20 8.56 29.69
CA ARG A 92 -10.38 9.56 30.75
C ARG A 92 -9.70 10.89 30.38
N GLU A 93 -10.02 11.98 31.09
CA GLU A 93 -9.18 13.17 31.08
C GLU A 93 -7.90 12.94 31.90
N VAL A 94 -6.78 13.49 31.43
CA VAL A 94 -5.46 13.29 32.01
C VAL A 94 -5.34 14.04 33.34
N ASP A 95 -5.11 13.31 34.44
CA ASP A 95 -4.61 13.87 35.69
C ASP A 95 -3.08 14.04 35.53
N THR A 96 -2.67 15.23 35.10
CA THR A 96 -1.27 15.51 34.73
C THR A 96 -0.29 15.23 35.88
N PRO A 97 -0.49 15.72 37.12
CA PRO A 97 0.38 15.38 38.25
C PRO A 97 0.54 13.87 38.47
N LYS A 98 -0.56 13.12 38.44
CA LYS A 98 -0.51 11.65 38.62
C LYS A 98 0.14 10.93 37.46
N SER A 99 -0.05 11.41 36.24
CA SER A 99 0.58 10.83 35.04
C SER A 99 2.09 11.07 35.02
N VAL A 100 2.54 12.23 35.49
CA VAL A 100 3.96 12.55 35.69
C VAL A 100 4.58 11.66 36.76
N GLU A 101 3.92 11.53 37.93
CA GLU A 101 4.36 10.64 39.01
C GLU A 101 4.51 9.19 38.53
N TYR A 102 3.51 8.68 37.80
CA TYR A 102 3.55 7.35 37.20
C TYR A 102 4.71 7.19 36.20
N THR A 103 4.93 8.19 35.33
CA THR A 103 6.03 8.18 34.35
C THR A 103 7.40 8.16 35.04
N ILE A 104 7.57 8.92 36.11
CA ILE A 104 8.81 8.93 36.92
C ILE A 104 9.07 7.53 37.48
N ASN A 105 8.04 6.88 38.05
CA ASN A 105 8.17 5.53 38.61
C ASN A 105 8.64 4.51 37.55
N LEU A 106 8.09 4.57 36.33
CA LEU A 106 8.54 3.73 35.22
C LEU A 106 10.00 4.01 34.83
N CYS A 107 10.39 5.28 34.77
CA CYS A 107 11.77 5.66 34.45
C CYS A 107 12.74 5.13 35.51
N VAL A 108 12.44 5.33 36.80
CA VAL A 108 13.26 4.84 37.91
C VAL A 108 13.37 3.32 37.90
N ALA A 109 12.25 2.61 37.68
CA ALA A 109 12.25 1.15 37.57
C ALA A 109 13.12 0.67 36.39
N LEU A 110 13.03 1.34 35.23
CA LEU A 110 13.86 1.02 34.07
C LEU A 110 15.35 1.27 34.35
N ILE A 111 15.71 2.37 35.01
CA ILE A 111 17.12 2.63 35.39
C ILE A 111 17.65 1.57 36.35
N ASN A 112 16.85 1.15 37.33
CA ASN A 112 17.22 0.06 38.22
C ASN A 112 17.44 -1.25 37.43
N TRP A 113 16.58 -1.54 36.45
CA TRP A 113 16.75 -2.71 35.59
C TRP A 113 18.05 -2.64 34.75
N ILE A 114 18.35 -1.49 34.15
CA ILE A 114 19.59 -1.24 33.40
C ILE A 114 20.82 -1.46 34.30
N TRP A 115 20.79 -0.93 35.52
CA TRP A 115 21.88 -1.05 36.49
C TRP A 115 22.10 -2.49 36.93
N ASN A 116 21.03 -3.24 37.21
CA ASN A 116 21.13 -4.64 37.59
C ASN A 116 21.68 -5.53 36.45
N ASN A 117 21.54 -5.09 35.20
CA ASN A 117 22.06 -5.76 34.01
C ASN A 117 23.38 -5.15 33.51
N GLU A 118 24.06 -4.33 34.32
CA GLU A 118 25.34 -3.71 33.95
C GLU A 118 26.38 -4.75 33.51
N ALA A 119 26.50 -5.85 34.26
CA ALA A 119 27.41 -6.96 33.96
C ALA A 119 26.97 -7.86 32.79
N ASN A 120 25.70 -7.76 32.34
CA ASN A 120 25.10 -8.63 31.33
C ASN A 120 25.17 -8.05 29.90
N GLY A 121 26.04 -7.07 29.66
CA GLY A 121 26.29 -6.48 28.33
C GLY A 121 26.02 -4.97 28.24
N ILE A 122 25.37 -4.36 29.24
CA ILE A 122 25.19 -2.90 29.27
C ILE A 122 26.52 -2.15 29.47
N ASN A 123 27.47 -2.72 30.23
CA ASN A 123 28.79 -2.10 30.43
C ASN A 123 29.58 -1.94 29.11
N ASP A 124 29.38 -2.82 28.14
CA ASP A 124 30.09 -2.77 26.85
C ASP A 124 29.65 -1.55 26.02
N LEU A 125 28.41 -1.07 26.21
CA LEU A 125 27.94 0.18 25.60
C LEU A 125 28.77 1.39 26.04
N ARG A 126 29.23 1.44 27.30
CA ARG A 126 30.10 2.52 27.80
C ARG A 126 31.48 2.48 27.15
N LYS A 127 32.00 1.28 26.87
CA LYS A 127 33.36 1.07 26.37
C LYS A 127 33.46 1.29 24.86
N GLU A 128 32.48 0.84 24.09
CA GLU A 128 32.59 0.80 22.62
C GLU A 128 32.03 2.01 21.88
N LYS A 129 31.10 2.76 22.48
CA LYS A 129 30.28 3.76 21.76
C LYS A 129 30.37 5.17 22.33
N GLY A 130 31.37 5.42 23.18
CA GLY A 130 31.49 6.67 23.95
C GLY A 130 30.35 6.80 24.96
N SER A 131 30.10 8.02 25.39
CA SER A 131 29.12 8.32 26.44
C SER A 131 27.66 8.29 26.00
N TYR A 132 27.36 8.24 24.71
CA TYR A 132 25.99 8.33 24.19
C TYR A 132 25.65 7.19 23.23
N PRO A 133 25.16 6.05 23.75
CA PRO A 133 24.73 4.95 22.88
C PRO A 133 23.54 5.37 22.03
N THR A 134 23.57 5.03 20.74
CA THR A 134 22.45 5.25 19.83
C THR A 134 21.25 4.34 20.20
N PRO A 135 20.01 4.68 19.79
CA PRO A 135 18.86 3.80 19.98
C PRO A 135 19.07 2.38 19.42
N PHE A 136 19.83 2.26 18.33
CA PHE A 136 20.19 0.98 17.74
C PHE A 136 21.05 0.14 18.70
N ASN A 137 22.08 0.74 19.29
CA ASN A 137 22.97 0.04 20.22
C ASN A 137 22.23 -0.40 21.49
N TRP A 138 21.34 0.45 22.02
CA TRP A 138 20.48 0.08 23.15
C TRP A 138 19.57 -1.10 22.82
N ARG A 139 18.94 -1.08 21.65
CA ARG A 139 18.06 -2.15 21.19
C ARG A 139 18.80 -3.50 21.16
N GLU A 140 20.01 -3.50 20.62
CA GLU A 140 20.81 -4.72 20.54
C GLU A 140 21.22 -5.26 21.92
N ALA A 141 21.77 -4.40 22.79
CA ALA A 141 22.21 -4.83 24.12
C ALA A 141 21.04 -5.40 24.95
N ILE A 142 19.89 -4.71 24.95
CA ILE A 142 18.68 -5.16 25.65
C ILE A 142 18.17 -6.46 25.03
N SER A 143 18.07 -6.55 23.70
CA SER A 143 17.60 -7.77 23.03
C SER A 143 18.47 -8.98 23.37
N ASN A 144 19.80 -8.82 23.38
CA ASN A 144 20.74 -9.88 23.73
C ASN A 144 20.52 -10.39 25.16
N ILE A 145 20.29 -9.50 26.12
CA ILE A 145 19.96 -9.86 27.51
C ILE A 145 18.65 -10.67 27.54
N LEU A 146 17.59 -10.15 26.90
CA LEU A 146 16.27 -10.76 26.92
C LEU A 146 16.23 -12.13 26.21
N TYR A 147 17.06 -12.34 25.18
CA TYR A 147 17.21 -13.65 24.55
C TYR A 147 17.96 -14.65 25.46
N THR A 148 18.98 -14.17 26.17
CA THR A 148 19.88 -15.03 26.97
C THR A 148 19.25 -15.43 28.30
N ILE A 149 18.58 -14.49 28.97
CA ILE A 149 18.03 -14.62 30.33
C ILE A 149 16.51 -14.39 30.28
N PRO A 150 15.68 -15.45 30.11
CA PRO A 150 14.23 -15.30 30.01
C PRO A 150 13.56 -14.63 31.23
N GLU A 151 14.15 -14.76 32.42
CA GLU A 151 13.67 -14.11 33.64
C GLU A 151 13.72 -12.58 33.54
N GLU A 152 14.68 -12.03 32.78
CA GLU A 152 14.78 -10.59 32.56
C GLU A 152 13.63 -10.04 31.71
N ARG A 153 12.93 -10.88 30.93
CA ARG A 153 11.72 -10.47 30.20
C ARG A 153 10.60 -10.12 31.16
N VAL A 154 10.42 -10.91 32.21
CA VAL A 154 9.42 -10.65 33.26
C VAL A 154 9.81 -9.47 34.12
N ARG A 155 11.10 -9.35 34.49
CA ARG A 155 11.61 -8.21 35.26
C ARG A 155 11.47 -6.90 34.49
N LEU A 156 11.79 -6.89 33.20
CA LEU A 156 11.64 -5.70 32.35
C LEU A 156 10.15 -5.37 32.12
N ALA A 157 9.30 -6.37 31.82
CA ALA A 157 7.86 -6.17 31.69
C ALA A 157 7.25 -5.59 32.97
N SER A 158 7.68 -6.07 34.14
CA SER A 158 7.26 -5.55 35.45
C SER A 158 7.77 -4.12 35.68
N ALA A 159 9.03 -3.83 35.35
CA ALA A 159 9.61 -2.50 35.48
C ALA A 159 8.91 -1.48 34.58
N LEU A 160 8.48 -1.90 33.39
CA LEU A 160 7.71 -1.09 32.45
C LEU A 160 6.19 -1.10 32.76
N GLN A 161 5.73 -1.93 33.72
CA GLN A 161 4.32 -2.23 33.98
C GLN A 161 3.52 -2.53 32.71
N TYR A 162 4.14 -3.28 31.80
CA TYR A 162 3.69 -3.45 30.42
C TYR A 162 3.98 -4.86 29.94
N ILE A 163 2.99 -5.49 29.31
CA ILE A 163 3.17 -6.75 28.60
C ILE A 163 3.04 -6.56 27.08
N PRO A 164 3.82 -7.31 26.29
CA PRO A 164 3.68 -7.31 24.85
C PRO A 164 2.30 -7.74 24.39
N ILE A 165 1.88 -7.19 23.25
CA ILE A 165 0.54 -7.45 22.72
C ILE A 165 0.35 -8.93 22.34
N GLU A 166 1.44 -9.61 21.99
CA GLU A 166 1.46 -11.06 21.72
C GLU A 166 0.97 -11.86 22.91
N ILE A 167 1.31 -11.43 24.13
CA ILE A 167 0.88 -12.13 25.33
C ILE A 167 -0.64 -12.03 25.44
N VAL A 168 -1.19 -10.82 25.25
CA VAL A 168 -2.65 -10.60 25.24
C VAL A 168 -3.33 -11.44 24.15
N LEU A 169 -2.74 -11.52 22.95
CA LEU A 169 -3.27 -12.33 21.85
C LEU A 169 -3.19 -13.84 22.14
N ALA A 170 -2.10 -14.31 22.74
CA ALA A 170 -1.89 -15.70 23.13
C ALA A 170 -2.83 -16.15 24.26
N LEU A 171 -3.27 -15.22 25.11
CA LEU A 171 -4.29 -15.48 26.12
C LEU A 171 -5.73 -15.48 25.56
N GLY A 172 -5.93 -15.13 24.28
CA GLY A 172 -7.25 -15.08 23.64
C GLY A 172 -7.86 -13.68 23.54
N GLY A 173 -7.10 -12.63 23.84
CA GLY A 173 -7.50 -11.23 23.77
C GLY A 173 -7.75 -10.70 22.34
N GLY A 174 -7.51 -11.51 21.30
CA GLY A 174 -7.65 -11.12 19.89
C GLY A 174 -9.07 -10.71 19.47
N SER A 175 -10.10 -11.20 20.16
CA SER A 175 -11.52 -10.88 19.90
C SER A 175 -11.95 -9.50 20.40
N TYR A 176 -11.14 -8.86 21.24
CA TYR A 176 -11.45 -7.56 21.82
C TYR A 176 -11.11 -6.42 20.86
N GLU A 177 -11.78 -5.27 21.02
CA GLU A 177 -11.44 -4.06 20.27
C GLU A 177 -10.00 -3.61 20.61
N GLY A 178 -9.28 -3.03 19.64
CA GLY A 178 -7.90 -2.58 19.83
C GLY A 178 -7.68 -1.64 21.04
N HIS A 179 -8.67 -0.81 21.40
CA HIS A 179 -8.60 0.00 22.63
C HIS A 179 -8.53 -0.89 23.88
N SER A 180 -9.38 -1.90 23.95
CA SER A 180 -9.43 -2.84 25.06
C SER A 180 -8.17 -3.69 25.12
N GLN A 181 -7.66 -4.14 23.97
CA GLN A 181 -6.38 -4.85 23.89
C GLN A 181 -5.23 -4.00 24.43
N ARG A 182 -5.19 -2.70 24.13
CA ARG A 182 -4.18 -1.79 24.69
C ARG A 182 -4.28 -1.65 26.20
N ILE A 183 -5.49 -1.52 26.74
CA ILE A 183 -5.71 -1.49 28.19
C ILE A 183 -5.21 -2.79 28.85
N MET A 184 -5.45 -3.94 28.22
CA MET A 184 -4.97 -5.25 28.69
C MET A 184 -3.44 -5.38 28.72
N GLN A 185 -2.69 -4.51 28.03
CA GLN A 185 -1.23 -4.51 28.09
C GLN A 185 -0.68 -3.86 29.36
N MET A 186 -1.48 -3.11 30.12
CA MET A 186 -1.08 -2.62 31.42
C MET A 186 -0.95 -3.80 32.38
N TRP A 187 0.20 -3.96 33.03
CA TRP A 187 0.48 -5.13 33.85
C TRP A 187 1.13 -4.75 35.18
N ASN A 188 0.71 -5.38 36.27
CA ASN A 188 1.17 -5.09 37.64
C ASN A 188 1.02 -3.61 38.09
N VAL A 189 -0.03 -2.93 37.59
CA VAL A 189 -0.35 -1.55 37.98
C VAL A 189 -1.10 -1.52 39.31
N SER A 190 -0.73 -0.63 40.23
CA SER A 190 -1.36 -0.53 41.55
C SER A 190 -2.83 -0.12 41.45
N ASP A 191 -3.67 -0.51 42.42
CA ASP A 191 -5.09 -0.12 42.45
C ASP A 191 -5.28 1.40 42.53
N VAL A 192 -4.32 2.11 43.14
CA VAL A 192 -4.31 3.57 43.22
C VAL A 192 -4.08 4.18 41.83
N ASP A 193 -3.07 3.68 41.11
CA ASP A 193 -2.74 4.15 39.77
C ASP A 193 -3.81 3.77 38.75
N GLN A 194 -4.40 2.57 38.85
CA GLN A 194 -5.54 2.18 38.01
C GLN A 194 -6.71 3.15 38.16
N LYS A 195 -7.07 3.52 39.40
CA LYS A 195 -8.15 4.48 39.67
C LYS A 195 -7.81 5.91 39.26
N ALA A 196 -6.52 6.26 39.17
CA ALA A 196 -6.08 7.57 38.70
C ALA A 196 -6.07 7.65 37.17
N LEU A 197 -5.56 6.61 36.50
CA LEU A 197 -5.29 6.60 35.06
C LEU A 197 -6.48 6.12 34.21
N LEU A 198 -7.29 5.19 34.71
CA LEU A 198 -8.33 4.52 33.92
C LEU A 198 -9.75 4.94 34.32
N THR A 199 -10.69 4.77 33.40
CA THR A 199 -12.14 4.83 33.72
C THR A 199 -12.60 3.52 34.39
N PRO A 200 -13.73 3.51 35.14
CA PRO A 200 -14.25 2.30 35.75
C PRO A 200 -14.50 1.14 34.76
N GLU A 201 -14.92 1.44 33.52
CA GLU A 201 -15.11 0.44 32.47
C GLU A 201 -13.77 -0.11 31.95
N GLU A 202 -12.74 0.73 31.84
CA GLU A 202 -11.40 0.28 31.47
C GLU A 202 -10.74 -0.57 32.56
N ILE A 203 -10.99 -0.26 33.83
CA ILE A 203 -10.55 -1.12 34.96
C ILE A 203 -11.21 -2.51 34.85
N LYS A 204 -12.48 -2.59 34.46
CA LYS A 204 -13.13 -3.89 34.18
C LYS A 204 -12.45 -4.62 33.03
N VAL A 205 -12.09 -3.92 31.96
CA VAL A 205 -11.34 -4.50 30.83
C VAL A 205 -9.98 -5.02 31.28
N LEU A 206 -9.24 -4.24 32.08
CA LEU A 206 -7.94 -4.64 32.62
C LEU A 206 -8.05 -5.92 33.47
N ARG A 207 -9.09 -6.03 34.31
CA ARG A 207 -9.33 -7.22 35.14
C ARG A 207 -9.61 -8.49 34.33
N LYS A 208 -10.03 -8.37 33.06
CA LYS A 208 -10.24 -9.54 32.17
C LYS A 208 -8.94 -10.25 31.83
N VAL A 209 -7.77 -9.63 31.96
CA VAL A 209 -6.50 -10.33 31.69
C VAL A 209 -6.37 -11.58 32.56
N LYS A 210 -6.70 -11.48 33.85
CA LYS A 210 -6.71 -12.65 34.76
C LYS A 210 -7.70 -13.72 34.33
N GLN A 211 -8.88 -13.31 33.86
CA GLN A 211 -9.86 -14.25 33.30
C GLN A 211 -9.31 -14.94 32.05
N LEU A 212 -8.58 -14.23 31.19
CA LEU A 212 -7.94 -14.82 30.01
C LEU A 212 -6.81 -15.80 30.40
N GLU A 213 -6.06 -15.53 31.47
CA GLU A 213 -5.08 -16.48 32.04
C GLU A 213 -5.77 -17.77 32.53
N GLU A 214 -6.90 -17.64 33.22
CA GLU A 214 -7.73 -18.78 33.65
C GLU A 214 -8.30 -19.56 32.46
N ASP A 215 -8.90 -18.87 31.48
CA ASP A 215 -9.54 -19.48 30.30
C ASP A 215 -8.53 -20.16 29.37
N SER A 216 -7.30 -19.65 29.29
CA SER A 216 -6.25 -20.18 28.42
C SER A 216 -5.39 -21.27 29.07
N GLU A 217 -5.53 -21.49 30.38
CA GLU A 217 -4.72 -22.43 31.17
C GLU A 217 -3.20 -22.10 31.12
N VAL A 218 -2.83 -20.83 30.90
CA VAL A 218 -1.45 -20.36 30.90
C VAL A 218 -1.37 -18.92 31.40
N ASP A 219 -0.36 -18.62 32.22
CA ASP A 219 -0.14 -17.28 32.76
C ASP A 219 0.81 -16.43 31.89
N VAL A 220 0.75 -15.11 32.09
CA VAL A 220 1.59 -14.10 31.43
C VAL A 220 3.08 -14.38 31.62
N GLU A 221 3.51 -14.77 32.82
CA GLU A 221 4.93 -14.98 33.12
C GLU A 221 5.50 -16.16 32.32
N THR A 222 4.74 -17.23 32.20
CA THR A 222 5.08 -18.43 31.46
C THR A 222 5.22 -18.10 29.97
N LEU A 223 4.28 -17.33 29.42
CA LEU A 223 4.33 -16.89 28.02
C LEU A 223 5.49 -15.92 27.74
N LEU A 224 5.88 -15.08 28.70
CA LEU A 224 7.06 -14.22 28.58
C LEU A 224 8.36 -15.05 28.59
N LYS A 225 8.44 -16.10 29.40
CA LYS A 225 9.66 -16.93 29.56
C LYS A 225 9.81 -17.98 28.45
N ASP A 226 8.73 -18.52 27.91
CA ASP A 226 8.74 -19.64 26.95
C ASP A 226 8.11 -19.27 25.60
N ASP A 227 8.98 -18.92 24.64
CA ASP A 227 8.59 -18.60 23.27
C ASP A 227 7.85 -19.75 22.56
N ASN A 228 8.17 -21.02 22.84
CA ASN A 228 7.50 -22.13 22.16
C ASN A 228 6.05 -22.23 22.63
N LYS A 229 5.79 -22.02 23.93
CA LYS A 229 4.43 -21.88 24.46
C LYS A 229 3.76 -20.64 23.87
N LEU A 230 4.43 -19.50 23.83
CA LEU A 230 3.89 -18.28 23.22
C LEU A 230 3.41 -18.51 21.78
N ILE A 231 4.28 -19.05 20.92
CA ILE A 231 3.95 -19.38 19.53
C ILE A 231 2.79 -20.37 19.48
N LYS A 232 2.80 -21.44 20.28
CA LYS A 232 1.72 -22.44 20.33
C LYS A 232 0.36 -21.79 20.63
N TYR A 233 0.30 -20.89 21.61
CA TYR A 233 -0.93 -20.21 22.00
C TYR A 233 -1.35 -19.12 21.00
N LEU A 234 -0.40 -18.41 20.38
CA LEU A 234 -0.69 -17.52 19.26
C LEU A 234 -1.34 -18.25 18.09
N LEU A 235 -0.78 -19.41 17.70
CA LEU A 235 -1.34 -20.24 16.63
C LEU A 235 -2.72 -20.80 17.01
N LYS A 236 -2.87 -21.31 18.25
CA LYS A 236 -4.15 -21.79 18.80
C LYS A 236 -5.27 -20.74 18.67
N ASN A 237 -4.93 -19.47 18.88
CA ASN A 237 -5.89 -18.36 18.82
C ASN A 237 -5.95 -17.66 17.46
N GLU A 238 -5.35 -18.24 16.41
CA GLU A 238 -5.28 -17.63 15.09
C GLU A 238 -4.76 -16.18 15.16
N ALA A 239 -3.67 -15.95 15.89
CA ALA A 239 -2.98 -14.67 15.95
C ALA A 239 -1.82 -14.61 14.94
N PRO A 240 -1.50 -13.43 14.38
CA PRO A 240 -0.36 -13.28 13.49
C PRO A 240 0.97 -13.39 14.24
N LEU A 241 1.96 -14.06 13.65
CA LEU A 241 3.31 -14.17 14.21
C LEU A 241 4.23 -13.03 13.78
N SER A 242 5.27 -12.77 14.58
CA SER A 242 6.38 -11.90 14.21
C SER A 242 7.36 -12.60 13.27
N PHE A 243 8.24 -11.83 12.61
CA PHE A 243 9.29 -12.44 11.79
C PHE A 243 10.26 -13.29 12.60
N GLU A 244 10.64 -12.88 13.81
CA GLU A 244 11.57 -13.63 14.64
C GLU A 244 11.00 -15.00 15.04
N ASP A 245 9.70 -15.06 15.34
CA ASP A 245 8.99 -16.31 15.60
C ASP A 245 8.98 -17.21 14.37
N VAL A 246 8.69 -16.62 13.19
CA VAL A 246 8.74 -17.33 11.91
C VAL A 246 10.15 -17.85 11.63
N PHE A 247 11.17 -17.02 11.78
CA PHE A 247 12.57 -17.37 11.53
C PHE A 247 13.03 -18.49 12.46
N LYS A 248 12.62 -18.48 13.73
CA LYS A 248 12.86 -19.57 14.67
C LYS A 248 12.29 -20.90 14.19
N LEU A 249 11.08 -20.91 13.63
CA LEU A 249 10.47 -22.12 13.06
C LEU A 249 11.14 -22.55 11.73
N GLU A 250 11.54 -21.59 10.89
CA GLU A 250 12.31 -21.86 9.67
C GLU A 250 13.66 -22.54 9.98
N LEU A 251 14.37 -22.09 11.02
CA LEU A 251 15.65 -22.69 11.42
C LEU A 251 15.50 -24.15 11.83
N LYS A 252 14.43 -24.49 12.57
CA LYS A 252 14.10 -25.89 12.92
C LYS A 252 13.89 -26.73 11.66
N GLU A 253 13.18 -26.19 10.67
CA GLU A 253 12.94 -26.87 9.39
C GLU A 253 14.23 -27.07 8.58
N ILE A 254 15.11 -26.07 8.57
CA ILE A 254 16.43 -26.15 7.93
C ILE A 254 17.33 -27.18 8.61
N GLN A 255 17.31 -27.27 9.94
CA GLN A 255 18.04 -28.30 10.68
C GLN A 255 17.61 -29.71 10.24
N LYS A 256 16.30 -29.97 10.14
CA LYS A 256 15.76 -31.25 9.63
C LYS A 256 16.25 -31.54 8.20
N ASN A 257 16.21 -30.54 7.32
CA ASN A 257 16.68 -30.69 5.94
C ASN A 257 18.19 -30.92 5.83
N ARG A 258 19.01 -30.27 6.68
CA ARG A 258 20.46 -30.52 6.74
C ARG A 258 20.77 -31.94 7.20
N ALA A 259 20.12 -32.40 8.27
CA ALA A 259 20.30 -33.76 8.79
C ALA A 259 19.95 -34.81 7.74
N TRP A 260 18.85 -34.61 7.01
CA TRP A 260 18.46 -35.52 5.94
C TRP A 260 19.47 -35.52 4.78
N ARG A 261 19.89 -34.34 4.29
CA ARG A 261 20.87 -34.22 3.18
C ARG A 261 22.20 -34.89 3.51
N GLN A 262 22.65 -34.82 4.76
CA GLN A 262 23.86 -35.52 5.21
C GLN A 262 23.72 -37.05 5.15
N LYS A 263 22.58 -37.59 5.58
CA LYS A 263 22.29 -39.04 5.47
C LYS A 263 22.32 -39.52 4.02
N GLU A 264 21.71 -38.78 3.10
CA GLU A 264 21.71 -39.11 1.68
C GLU A 264 23.12 -39.19 1.06
N LEU A 265 24.04 -38.34 1.53
CA LEU A 265 25.41 -38.24 1.03
C LEU A 265 26.38 -39.28 1.60
N HIS A 266 25.93 -40.20 2.47
CA HIS A 266 26.76 -41.23 3.13
C HIS A 266 28.03 -40.67 3.81
N VAL A 267 27.97 -39.44 4.35
CA VAL A 267 29.12 -38.85 5.05
C VAL A 267 29.25 -39.50 6.43
N THR A 268 30.11 -40.51 6.55
CA THR A 268 30.49 -41.17 7.80
C THR A 268 31.51 -40.32 8.58
N GLY A 269 31.11 -39.10 8.94
CA GLY A 269 31.82 -38.27 9.91
C GLY A 269 30.96 -38.14 11.17
N SER A 270 31.53 -38.38 12.34
CA SER A 270 30.86 -38.32 13.63
C SER A 270 30.24 -36.93 13.89
N ILE A 271 28.97 -36.79 13.56
CA ILE A 271 28.07 -35.80 14.13
C ILE A 271 26.95 -36.64 14.72
N ASP A 272 26.76 -36.53 16.03
CA ASP A 272 25.71 -37.25 16.74
C ASP A 272 24.38 -37.00 16.03
N TYR A 273 23.75 -38.09 15.59
CA TYR A 273 22.39 -38.04 15.09
C TYR A 273 21.48 -37.70 16.27
N ILE A 274 21.20 -36.42 16.44
CA ILE A 274 20.27 -35.92 17.44
C ILE A 274 18.87 -36.25 16.94
N GLU A 275 18.14 -37.10 17.68
CA GLU A 275 16.75 -37.41 17.36
C GLU A 275 15.91 -36.12 17.33
N PRO A 276 14.79 -36.05 16.57
CA PRO A 276 13.93 -34.87 16.50
C PRO A 276 13.50 -34.31 17.87
N GLU A 277 13.49 -35.13 18.93
CA GLU A 277 13.14 -34.75 20.30
C GLU A 277 14.29 -34.09 21.07
N GLU A 278 15.54 -34.18 20.61
CA GLU A 278 16.74 -33.63 21.30
C GLU A 278 17.20 -32.25 20.78
N TYR A 279 16.50 -31.62 19.83
CA TYR A 279 16.84 -30.26 19.42
C TYR A 279 16.55 -29.24 20.53
N LEU A 280 17.61 -28.71 21.14
CA LEU A 280 17.51 -27.64 22.12
C LEU A 280 16.63 -26.48 21.61
N PRO A 281 15.78 -25.88 22.46
CA PRO A 281 14.94 -24.77 22.06
C PRO A 281 15.79 -23.57 21.61
N ILE A 282 15.61 -23.14 20.36
CA ILE A 282 16.28 -21.97 19.78
C ILE A 282 15.85 -20.73 20.57
N ARG A 283 16.76 -20.07 21.31
CA ARG A 283 16.43 -18.85 22.07
C ARG A 283 16.52 -17.60 21.20
N ASP A 284 17.73 -17.25 20.74
CA ASP A 284 17.95 -16.19 19.75
C ASP A 284 18.01 -16.78 18.34
N PRO A 285 17.03 -16.50 17.47
CA PRO A 285 17.05 -17.00 16.09
C PRO A 285 18.19 -16.38 15.26
N PHE A 286 18.60 -15.14 15.51
CA PHE A 286 19.70 -14.51 14.79
C PHE A 286 21.06 -15.07 15.20
N GLN A 287 21.29 -15.32 16.50
CA GLN A 287 22.47 -16.06 16.94
C GLN A 287 22.47 -17.47 16.38
N LYS A 288 21.35 -18.18 16.44
CA LYS A 288 21.29 -19.55 15.93
C LYS A 288 21.53 -19.63 14.43
N GLY A 289 20.98 -18.69 13.64
CA GLY A 289 21.26 -18.57 12.22
C GLY A 289 22.75 -18.34 11.93
N ARG A 290 23.45 -17.54 12.74
CA ARG A 290 24.91 -17.35 12.64
C ARG A 290 25.68 -18.63 12.95
N GLU A 291 25.37 -19.31 14.05
CA GLU A 291 25.99 -20.59 14.41
C GLU A 291 25.82 -21.65 13.32
N MET A 292 24.64 -21.66 12.69
CA MET A 292 24.36 -22.55 11.58
C MET A 292 25.13 -22.16 10.31
N GLY A 293 25.57 -20.92 10.16
CA GLY A 293 26.21 -20.41 8.94
C GLY A 293 25.32 -20.64 7.72
N LEU A 294 24.18 -19.95 7.65
CA LEU A 294 23.15 -20.16 6.62
C LEU A 294 23.61 -19.77 5.21
N TYR A 295 23.35 -20.62 4.22
CA TYR A 295 23.71 -20.38 2.82
C TYR A 295 22.45 -20.12 2.00
N ALA A 296 22.47 -19.06 1.19
CA ALA A 296 21.33 -18.63 0.39
C ALA A 296 21.66 -18.55 -1.10
N LEU A 297 20.72 -19.02 -1.91
CA LEU A 297 20.71 -18.80 -3.35
C LEU A 297 19.56 -17.85 -3.68
N ALA A 298 19.87 -16.73 -4.32
CA ALA A 298 18.92 -15.69 -4.70
C ALA A 298 18.86 -15.57 -6.23
N PHE A 299 17.68 -15.78 -6.80
CA PHE A 299 17.42 -15.65 -8.23
C PHE A 299 16.58 -14.42 -8.54
N SER A 300 17.13 -13.52 -9.35
CA SER A 300 16.48 -12.26 -9.69
C SER A 300 15.25 -12.43 -10.57
N GLY A 301 14.46 -11.37 -10.68
CA GLY A 301 13.43 -11.25 -11.70
C GLY A 301 13.98 -11.03 -13.12
N GLY A 302 13.08 -10.97 -14.10
CA GLY A 302 13.43 -10.89 -15.52
C GLY A 302 12.65 -11.84 -16.45
N GLY A 303 11.54 -12.42 -15.99
CA GLY A 303 10.71 -13.33 -16.78
C GLY A 303 11.45 -14.59 -17.25
N ILE A 304 11.08 -15.11 -18.41
CA ILE A 304 11.70 -16.32 -18.95
C ILE A 304 13.23 -16.21 -19.12
N ARG A 305 13.76 -15.03 -19.46
CA ARG A 305 15.21 -14.77 -19.53
C ARG A 305 15.92 -15.19 -18.26
N SER A 306 15.44 -14.70 -17.12
CA SER A 306 16.01 -15.04 -15.81
C SER A 306 15.86 -16.52 -15.49
N ALA A 307 14.70 -17.11 -15.79
CA ALA A 307 14.47 -18.53 -15.56
C ALA A 307 15.48 -19.41 -16.31
N THR A 308 15.73 -19.11 -17.58
CA THR A 308 16.62 -19.86 -18.46
C THR A 308 18.08 -19.65 -18.13
N PHE A 309 18.50 -18.42 -17.82
CA PHE A 309 19.85 -18.14 -17.34
C PHE A 309 20.15 -18.90 -16.04
N ASN A 310 19.23 -18.83 -15.07
CA ASN A 310 19.39 -19.48 -13.77
C ASN A 310 19.30 -21.01 -13.86
N LEU A 311 18.61 -21.58 -14.85
CA LEU A 311 18.73 -23.02 -15.17
C LEU A 311 20.20 -23.38 -15.47
N GLY A 312 20.89 -22.56 -16.26
CA GLY A 312 22.32 -22.71 -16.51
C GLY A 312 23.15 -22.64 -15.23
N VAL A 313 22.87 -21.66 -14.37
CA VAL A 313 23.55 -21.52 -13.07
C VAL A 313 23.34 -22.75 -12.20
N LEU A 314 22.13 -23.30 -12.14
CA LEU A 314 21.82 -24.54 -11.41
C LEU A 314 22.64 -25.73 -11.94
N GLN A 315 22.83 -25.84 -13.26
CA GLN A 315 23.69 -26.87 -13.85
C GLN A 315 25.17 -26.68 -13.47
N GLY A 316 25.64 -25.43 -13.37
CA GLY A 316 26.99 -25.11 -12.89
C GLY A 316 27.17 -25.49 -11.42
N LEU A 317 26.22 -25.11 -10.55
CA LEU A 317 26.18 -25.52 -9.15
C LEU A 317 26.16 -27.05 -8.99
N ALA A 318 25.41 -27.75 -9.85
CA ALA A 318 25.34 -29.20 -9.87
C ALA A 318 26.67 -29.86 -10.28
N THR A 319 27.37 -29.28 -11.26
CA THR A 319 28.71 -29.73 -11.69
C THR A 319 29.71 -29.67 -10.53
N HIS A 320 29.60 -28.65 -9.69
CA HIS A 320 30.43 -28.47 -8.50
C HIS A 320 29.87 -29.15 -7.23
N ASN A 321 28.77 -29.91 -7.32
CA ASN A 321 28.06 -30.53 -6.18
C ASN A 321 27.76 -29.54 -5.03
N LEU A 322 27.29 -28.33 -5.36
CA LEU A 322 27.01 -27.26 -4.39
C LEU A 322 25.53 -27.11 -4.05
N LEU A 323 24.63 -27.64 -4.87
CA LEU A 323 23.20 -27.43 -4.72
C LEU A 323 22.66 -27.93 -3.36
N ASN A 324 23.25 -29.02 -2.85
CA ASN A 324 22.97 -29.59 -1.53
C ASN A 324 23.51 -28.76 -0.35
N LYS A 325 24.29 -27.70 -0.56
CA LYS A 325 24.84 -26.83 0.50
C LYS A 325 23.92 -25.66 0.86
N PHE A 326 23.04 -25.24 -0.05
CA PHE A 326 22.17 -24.08 0.18
C PHE A 326 21.00 -24.41 1.11
N ASP A 327 20.72 -23.54 2.06
CA ASP A 327 19.60 -23.68 3.00
C ASP A 327 18.37 -22.91 2.56
N TYR A 328 18.55 -21.80 1.86
CA TYR A 328 17.48 -20.96 1.33
C TYR A 328 17.55 -20.84 -0.19
N LEU A 329 16.37 -20.82 -0.82
CA LEU A 329 16.17 -20.46 -2.22
C LEU A 329 15.21 -19.27 -2.28
N SER A 330 15.77 -18.06 -2.36
CA SER A 330 15.04 -16.81 -2.47
C SER A 330 14.82 -16.46 -3.93
N THR A 331 13.60 -16.17 -4.33
CA THR A 331 13.25 -16.03 -5.74
C THR A 331 12.31 -14.87 -5.99
N VAL A 332 12.47 -14.25 -7.17
CA VAL A 332 11.63 -13.16 -7.65
C VAL A 332 11.26 -13.44 -9.10
N SER A 333 9.98 -13.29 -9.45
CA SER A 333 9.51 -13.30 -10.84
C SER A 333 10.03 -14.50 -11.65
N GLY A 334 10.79 -14.27 -12.73
CA GLY A 334 11.46 -15.30 -13.52
C GLY A 334 12.33 -16.28 -12.72
N GLY A 335 13.04 -15.79 -11.69
CA GLY A 335 13.74 -16.64 -10.73
C GLY A 335 12.79 -17.56 -9.94
N GLY A 336 11.56 -17.10 -9.69
CA GLY A 336 10.47 -17.87 -9.11
C GLY A 336 10.01 -19.02 -10.00
N TYR A 337 10.07 -18.86 -11.33
CA TYR A 337 9.67 -19.93 -12.25
C TYR A 337 10.60 -21.14 -12.13
N ILE A 338 11.91 -20.87 -12.24
CA ILE A 338 12.92 -21.92 -12.18
C ILE A 338 13.12 -22.44 -10.75
N GLY A 339 13.02 -21.58 -9.74
CA GLY A 339 13.13 -22.00 -8.35
C GLY A 339 11.96 -22.89 -7.91
N SER A 340 10.74 -22.58 -8.36
CA SER A 340 9.57 -23.43 -8.11
C SER A 340 9.64 -24.75 -8.85
N TRP A 341 10.14 -24.75 -10.09
CA TRP A 341 10.43 -25.97 -10.84
C TRP A 341 11.43 -26.86 -10.09
N LEU A 342 12.54 -26.28 -9.60
CA LEU A 342 13.55 -27.01 -8.85
C LEU A 342 12.96 -27.60 -7.55
N ALA A 343 12.22 -26.80 -6.78
CA ALA A 343 11.60 -27.25 -5.55
C ALA A 343 10.61 -28.40 -5.79
N ALA A 344 9.76 -28.27 -6.82
CA ALA A 344 8.82 -29.32 -7.22
C ALA A 344 9.54 -30.59 -7.70
N TRP A 345 10.67 -30.46 -8.41
CA TRP A 345 11.44 -31.60 -8.88
C TRP A 345 12.12 -32.35 -7.73
N ILE A 346 12.76 -31.63 -6.79
CA ILE A 346 13.36 -32.22 -5.59
C ILE A 346 12.29 -32.96 -4.78
N LYS A 347 11.12 -32.35 -4.58
CA LYS A 347 10.01 -32.97 -3.85
C LYS A 347 9.55 -34.28 -4.50
N ARG A 348 9.35 -34.27 -5.81
CA ARG A 348 8.82 -35.43 -6.55
C ARG A 348 9.81 -36.58 -6.66
N GLU A 349 11.11 -36.28 -6.70
CA GLU A 349 12.17 -37.29 -6.64
C GLU A 349 12.50 -37.75 -5.22
N GLY A 350 12.11 -36.96 -4.20
CA GLY A 350 12.42 -37.21 -2.79
C GLY A 350 13.92 -37.17 -2.50
N SER A 351 14.71 -36.46 -3.31
CA SER A 351 16.17 -36.51 -3.28
C SER A 351 16.79 -35.30 -3.97
N VAL A 352 17.55 -34.50 -3.22
CA VAL A 352 18.30 -33.37 -3.82
C VAL A 352 19.52 -33.88 -4.57
N VAL A 353 20.15 -34.98 -4.13
CA VAL A 353 21.33 -35.54 -4.80
C VAL A 353 20.97 -36.14 -6.17
N LYS A 354 19.84 -36.85 -6.30
CA LYS A 354 19.38 -37.36 -7.61
C LYS A 354 19.14 -36.22 -8.59
N VAL A 355 18.44 -35.17 -8.15
CA VAL A 355 18.19 -33.99 -8.99
C VAL A 355 19.50 -33.29 -9.35
N THR A 356 20.44 -33.16 -8.41
CA THR A 356 21.78 -32.61 -8.66
C THR A 356 22.54 -33.43 -9.71
N ASN A 357 22.52 -34.76 -9.61
CA ASN A 357 23.17 -35.63 -10.58
C ASN A 357 22.56 -35.51 -11.98
N ARG A 358 21.23 -35.38 -12.08
CA ARG A 358 20.55 -35.19 -13.37
C ARG A 358 20.74 -33.79 -13.95
N LEU A 359 20.90 -32.77 -13.12
CA LEU A 359 21.24 -31.41 -13.57
C LEU A 359 22.67 -31.32 -14.11
N CYS A 360 23.59 -32.14 -13.58
CA CYS A 360 25.00 -32.14 -13.94
C CYS A 360 25.21 -32.70 -15.36
N PRO A 361 25.66 -31.88 -16.32
CA PRO A 361 25.87 -32.34 -17.70
C PRO A 361 26.89 -33.48 -17.82
N ASP A 362 27.89 -33.52 -16.93
CA ASP A 362 28.93 -34.56 -16.94
C ASP A 362 28.38 -35.93 -16.47
N LYS A 363 27.41 -35.93 -15.55
CA LYS A 363 26.77 -37.14 -15.01
C LYS A 363 25.58 -37.60 -15.83
N SER A 364 24.94 -36.70 -16.59
CA SER A 364 23.84 -37.00 -17.49
C SER A 364 24.10 -36.36 -18.86
N PRO A 365 25.01 -36.94 -19.67
CA PRO A 365 25.44 -36.33 -20.93
C PRO A 365 24.46 -36.55 -22.09
N ASN A 366 23.55 -37.54 -22.00
CA ASN A 366 22.63 -37.86 -23.07
C ASN A 366 21.42 -36.90 -23.08
N PRO A 367 21.34 -35.94 -24.03
CA PRO A 367 20.27 -34.95 -24.08
C PRO A 367 18.89 -35.55 -24.33
N LEU A 368 18.81 -36.80 -24.79
CA LEU A 368 17.56 -37.52 -25.05
C LEU A 368 17.17 -38.49 -23.93
N GLY A 369 18.00 -38.66 -22.90
CA GLY A 369 17.72 -39.49 -21.74
C GLY A 369 16.41 -39.08 -21.05
N GLU A 370 15.69 -40.07 -20.51
CA GLU A 370 14.45 -39.81 -19.74
C GLU A 370 14.76 -39.01 -18.47
N GLU A 371 15.96 -39.14 -17.91
CA GLU A 371 16.43 -38.40 -16.74
C GLU A 371 16.54 -36.88 -16.96
N LEU A 372 16.78 -36.43 -18.21
CA LEU A 372 16.86 -35.00 -18.58
C LEU A 372 15.53 -34.44 -19.11
N LYS A 373 14.48 -35.25 -19.13
CA LYS A 373 13.17 -34.84 -19.65
C LYS A 373 12.60 -33.59 -19.00
N PRO A 374 12.75 -33.34 -17.68
CA PRO A 374 12.32 -32.07 -17.09
C PRO A 374 13.00 -30.84 -17.72
N ILE A 375 14.27 -30.94 -18.11
CA ILE A 375 15.00 -29.86 -18.80
C ILE A 375 14.52 -29.74 -20.25
N ARG A 376 14.37 -30.87 -20.96
CA ARG A 376 13.83 -30.87 -22.33
C ARG A 376 12.42 -30.27 -22.40
N TRP A 377 11.59 -30.53 -21.39
CA TRP A 377 10.25 -29.96 -21.28
C TRP A 377 10.30 -28.44 -21.18
N LEU A 378 11.18 -27.88 -20.32
CA LEU A 378 11.35 -26.43 -20.25
C LEU A 378 11.74 -25.83 -21.60
N ARG A 379 12.61 -26.52 -22.36
CA ARG A 379 12.96 -26.11 -23.74
C ARG A 379 11.75 -26.17 -24.69
N MET A 380 10.94 -27.23 -24.62
CA MET A 380 9.72 -27.36 -25.44
C MET A 380 8.66 -26.30 -25.13
N PHE A 381 8.67 -25.78 -23.89
CA PHE A 381 7.79 -24.70 -23.42
C PHE A 381 8.55 -23.38 -23.25
N SER A 382 9.64 -23.16 -24.01
CA SER A 382 10.35 -21.86 -24.08
C SER A 382 9.42 -20.72 -24.52
N ASN A 383 8.32 -21.06 -25.20
CA ASN A 383 7.19 -20.19 -25.39
C ASN A 383 5.99 -20.71 -24.57
N TYR A 384 5.96 -20.40 -23.27
CA TYR A 384 5.00 -21.00 -22.35
C TYR A 384 3.56 -20.45 -22.51
N LEU A 385 3.42 -19.20 -22.95
CA LEU A 385 2.13 -18.53 -23.16
C LEU A 385 1.37 -19.13 -24.36
N ALA A 386 2.05 -19.34 -25.48
CA ALA A 386 1.48 -19.93 -26.69
C ALA A 386 2.52 -20.82 -27.39
N PRO A 387 2.71 -22.08 -26.92
CA PRO A 387 3.76 -22.98 -27.44
C PRO A 387 3.71 -23.18 -28.96
N ARG A 388 2.51 -23.08 -29.55
CA ARG A 388 2.33 -22.97 -31.00
C ARG A 388 1.97 -21.51 -31.33
N SER A 389 2.93 -20.69 -31.73
CA SER A 389 2.75 -19.24 -31.94
C SER A 389 2.17 -18.83 -33.30
N SER A 390 1.70 -19.77 -34.12
CA SER A 390 1.05 -19.42 -35.40
C SER A 390 -0.27 -18.68 -35.18
N ILE A 391 -0.56 -17.66 -35.99
CA ILE A 391 -1.85 -16.93 -35.96
C ILE A 391 -3.05 -17.84 -36.25
N MET A 392 -2.82 -19.01 -36.87
CA MET A 392 -3.84 -20.03 -37.09
C MET A 392 -3.90 -21.09 -35.97
N SER A 393 -3.07 -20.97 -34.93
CA SER A 393 -3.05 -21.92 -33.83
C SER A 393 -4.20 -21.65 -32.84
N ALA A 394 -4.76 -22.72 -32.29
CA ALA A 394 -5.74 -22.62 -31.22
C ALA A 394 -5.18 -21.92 -29.97
N ASP A 395 -3.88 -22.06 -29.66
CA ASP A 395 -3.26 -21.44 -28.49
C ASP A 395 -3.23 -19.90 -28.61
N ALA A 396 -2.88 -19.35 -29.78
CA ALA A 396 -2.84 -17.91 -29.99
C ALA A 396 -4.25 -17.29 -29.90
N TRP A 397 -5.24 -17.91 -30.54
CA TRP A 397 -6.64 -17.50 -30.42
C TRP A 397 -7.18 -17.62 -28.99
N THR A 398 -6.78 -18.66 -28.26
CA THR A 398 -7.20 -18.81 -26.85
C THR A 398 -6.71 -17.66 -25.98
N VAL A 399 -5.47 -17.19 -26.16
CA VAL A 399 -4.94 -16.01 -25.45
C VAL A 399 -5.80 -14.78 -25.77
N GLY A 400 -5.99 -14.47 -27.06
CA GLY A 400 -6.71 -13.29 -27.50
C GLY A 400 -8.18 -13.29 -27.07
N VAL A 401 -8.88 -14.42 -27.23
CA VAL A 401 -10.30 -14.56 -26.87
C VAL A 401 -10.50 -14.52 -25.35
N THR A 402 -9.60 -15.14 -24.57
CA THR A 402 -9.69 -15.09 -23.09
C THR A 402 -9.50 -13.67 -22.60
N TRP A 403 -8.50 -12.96 -23.11
CA TRP A 403 -8.26 -11.56 -22.80
C TRP A 403 -9.46 -10.68 -23.20
N LEU A 404 -9.97 -10.84 -24.43
CA LEU A 404 -11.12 -10.06 -24.93
C LEU A 404 -12.36 -10.29 -24.06
N ARG A 405 -12.73 -11.56 -23.79
CA ARG A 405 -13.87 -11.91 -22.93
C ARG A 405 -13.76 -11.25 -21.56
N ASN A 406 -12.62 -11.43 -20.91
CA ASN A 406 -12.37 -10.92 -19.56
C ASN A 406 -12.36 -9.38 -19.52
N THR A 407 -11.75 -8.75 -20.54
CA THR A 407 -11.72 -7.30 -20.69
C THR A 407 -13.12 -6.71 -20.88
N LEU A 408 -13.94 -7.32 -21.75
CA LEU A 408 -15.31 -6.87 -21.98
C LEU A 408 -16.16 -6.95 -20.72
N LEU A 409 -16.02 -8.00 -19.92
CA LEU A 409 -16.74 -8.12 -18.63
C LEU A 409 -16.39 -7.00 -17.66
N ASN A 410 -15.10 -6.70 -17.48
CA ASN A 410 -14.66 -5.58 -16.63
C ASN A 410 -15.10 -4.22 -17.20
N GLN A 411 -15.02 -4.03 -18.51
CA GLN A 411 -15.43 -2.81 -19.18
C GLN A 411 -16.93 -2.55 -19.05
N ILE A 412 -17.78 -3.58 -19.15
CA ILE A 412 -19.23 -3.43 -18.94
C ILE A 412 -19.52 -2.86 -17.54
N ILE A 413 -18.84 -3.36 -16.51
CA ILE A 413 -19.00 -2.85 -15.14
C ILE A 413 -18.58 -1.38 -15.05
N ILE A 414 -17.42 -1.03 -15.61
CA ILE A 414 -16.90 0.35 -15.62
C ILE A 414 -17.86 1.26 -16.42
N PHE A 415 -18.35 0.82 -17.56
CA PHE A 415 -19.29 1.57 -18.39
C PHE A 415 -20.62 1.78 -17.70
N LEU A 416 -21.18 0.77 -17.03
CA LEU A 416 -22.43 0.94 -16.26
C LEU A 416 -22.27 1.93 -15.10
N LEU A 417 -21.09 1.94 -14.44
CA LEU A 417 -20.79 2.95 -13.42
C LEU A 417 -20.66 4.35 -14.00
N LEU A 418 -19.90 4.53 -15.09
CA LEU A 418 -19.78 5.83 -15.76
C LEU A 418 -21.13 6.30 -16.29
N LEU A 419 -21.92 5.42 -16.88
CA LEU A 419 -23.26 5.70 -17.37
C LEU A 419 -24.18 6.13 -16.22
N SER A 420 -24.09 5.49 -15.05
CA SER A 420 -24.84 5.92 -13.87
C SER A 420 -24.46 7.33 -13.40
N LEU A 421 -23.18 7.70 -13.48
CA LEU A 421 -22.71 9.05 -13.16
C LEU A 421 -23.21 10.09 -14.17
N LEU A 422 -23.25 9.74 -15.46
CA LEU A 422 -23.80 10.61 -16.50
C LEU A 422 -25.32 10.79 -16.34
N PHE A 423 -26.05 9.72 -16.02
CA PHE A 423 -27.48 9.81 -15.71
C PHE A 423 -27.75 10.60 -14.43
N LEU A 424 -26.87 10.51 -13.42
CA LEU A 424 -26.94 11.38 -12.25
C LEU A 424 -26.80 12.85 -12.65
N GLY A 425 -25.86 13.19 -13.55
CA GLY A 425 -25.72 14.54 -14.08
C GLY A 425 -26.97 15.03 -14.80
N ASN A 426 -27.59 14.19 -15.63
CA ASN A 426 -28.86 14.48 -16.31
C ASN A 426 -30.03 14.64 -15.34
N LEU A 427 -30.13 13.75 -14.33
CA LEU A 427 -31.16 13.85 -13.30
C LEU A 427 -31.03 15.15 -12.51
N LEU A 428 -29.81 15.53 -12.14
CA LEU A 428 -29.56 16.80 -11.46
C LEU A 428 -29.92 17.98 -12.38
N TYR A 429 -29.59 17.93 -13.67
CA TYR A 429 -30.01 18.96 -14.60
C TYR A 429 -31.54 19.08 -14.72
N GLU A 430 -32.25 17.97 -14.87
CA GLU A 430 -33.72 17.97 -14.94
C GLU A 430 -34.34 18.45 -13.63
N LEU A 431 -33.80 18.06 -12.47
CA LEU A 431 -34.26 18.58 -11.17
C LEU A 431 -33.97 20.07 -11.02
N TRP A 432 -32.86 20.56 -11.57
CA TRP A 432 -32.49 21.97 -11.60
C TRP A 432 -33.39 22.79 -12.54
N LEU A 433 -33.80 22.19 -13.66
CA LEU A 433 -34.79 22.76 -14.60
C LEU A 433 -36.22 22.66 -14.09
N SER A 434 -36.55 21.60 -13.35
CA SER A 434 -37.93 21.22 -13.03
C SER A 434 -38.65 22.43 -12.42
N ASP A 435 -39.81 22.73 -13.01
CA ASP A 435 -40.72 23.85 -12.71
C ASP A 435 -41.33 23.81 -11.30
N PHE A 436 -40.58 23.31 -10.30
CA PHE A 436 -40.94 23.32 -8.89
C PHE A 436 -40.90 24.76 -8.35
N LYS A 437 -41.83 25.59 -8.80
CA LYS A 437 -42.24 26.87 -8.21
C LYS A 437 -41.12 27.89 -7.93
N TRP A 438 -39.89 27.74 -8.41
CA TRP A 438 -38.84 28.71 -8.13
C TRP A 438 -39.20 30.09 -8.67
N LYS A 439 -39.85 30.17 -9.83
CA LYS A 439 -40.33 31.43 -10.42
C LYS A 439 -41.37 32.17 -9.56
N ASP A 440 -42.17 31.44 -8.77
CA ASP A 440 -43.16 31.99 -7.83
C ASP A 440 -42.61 32.08 -6.39
N THR A 441 -41.35 31.71 -6.19
CA THR A 441 -40.71 31.69 -4.88
C THR A 441 -40.20 33.08 -4.54
N SER A 442 -40.80 33.69 -3.52
CA SER A 442 -40.38 35.01 -3.07
C SER A 442 -38.91 35.01 -2.63
N TRP A 443 -38.21 36.14 -2.84
CA TRP A 443 -36.85 36.36 -2.36
C TRP A 443 -36.69 36.03 -0.86
N GLN A 444 -37.76 36.19 -0.08
CA GLN A 444 -37.84 35.85 1.35
C GLN A 444 -37.66 34.35 1.64
N TYR A 445 -38.17 33.48 0.77
CA TYR A 445 -38.02 32.03 0.92
C TYR A 445 -36.58 31.59 0.63
N VAL A 446 -35.96 32.16 -0.40
CA VAL A 446 -34.56 31.89 -0.79
C VAL A 446 -33.60 32.35 0.30
N LEU A 447 -33.89 33.49 0.93
CA LEU A 447 -33.16 33.93 2.11
C LEU A 447 -33.36 33.04 3.32
N SER A 448 -34.59 32.58 3.57
CA SER A 448 -34.86 31.69 4.70
C SER A 448 -34.11 30.37 4.54
N ILE A 449 -34.09 29.81 3.33
CA ILE A 449 -33.29 28.62 3.00
C ILE A 449 -31.80 28.91 3.08
N SER A 450 -31.34 30.05 2.54
CA SER A 450 -29.93 30.44 2.59
C SER A 450 -29.46 30.64 4.03
N ALA A 451 -30.29 31.20 4.92
CA ALA A 451 -30.01 31.28 6.35
C ALA A 451 -29.98 29.88 6.99
N ILE A 452 -30.97 29.03 6.71
CA ILE A 452 -31.04 27.65 7.22
C ILE A 452 -29.82 26.83 6.81
N LEU A 453 -29.24 27.09 5.64
CA LEU A 453 -28.09 26.33 5.14
C LEU A 453 -26.73 26.99 5.46
N LEU A 454 -26.60 28.32 5.41
CA LEU A 454 -25.34 29.03 5.70
C LEU A 454 -25.04 29.12 7.20
N ILE A 455 -26.06 29.17 8.07
CA ILE A 455 -25.84 29.21 9.53
C ILE A 455 -25.16 27.91 10.02
N PRO A 456 -25.63 26.69 9.68
CA PRO A 456 -24.92 25.46 10.00
C PRO A 456 -23.49 25.42 9.44
N ILE A 457 -23.28 25.87 8.21
CA ILE A 457 -21.93 25.94 7.61
C ILE A 457 -21.04 26.91 8.42
N SER A 458 -21.58 28.04 8.86
CA SER A 458 -20.87 29.04 9.66
C SER A 458 -20.58 28.57 11.07
N LEU A 459 -21.49 27.79 11.68
CA LEU A 459 -21.26 27.11 12.93
C LEU A 459 -20.12 26.09 12.79
N LEU A 460 -20.18 25.22 11.77
CA LEU A 460 -19.14 24.23 11.48
C LEU A 460 -17.79 24.91 11.19
N ALA A 461 -17.76 25.96 10.38
CA ALA A 461 -16.56 26.74 10.10
C ALA A 461 -16.01 27.41 11.37
N GLY A 462 -16.88 28.00 12.19
CA GLY A 462 -16.54 28.62 13.47
C GLY A 462 -15.93 27.61 14.45
N PHE A 463 -16.54 26.43 14.60
CA PHE A 463 -16.00 25.34 15.41
C PHE A 463 -14.67 24.80 14.85
N GLY A 464 -14.55 24.67 13.52
CA GLY A 464 -13.30 24.29 12.86
C GLY A 464 -12.17 25.28 13.16
N MET A 465 -12.48 26.58 13.15
CA MET A 465 -11.54 27.65 13.49
C MET A 465 -11.20 27.69 14.98
N LEU A 466 -12.17 27.41 15.85
CA LEU A 466 -12.01 27.39 17.30
C LEU A 466 -10.95 26.37 17.76
N MET A 467 -10.79 25.25 17.03
CA MET A 467 -9.80 24.21 17.32
C MET A 467 -8.34 24.71 17.33
N TYR A 468 -8.06 25.86 16.71
CA TYR A 468 -6.73 26.49 16.71
C TYR A 468 -6.53 27.50 17.84
N SER A 469 -7.54 27.71 18.70
CA SER A 469 -7.37 28.43 19.95
C SER A 469 -6.90 27.48 21.05
N SER A 470 -5.84 27.84 21.76
CA SER A 470 -5.22 27.03 22.82
C SER A 470 -6.15 26.68 23.99
N GLU A 471 -7.30 27.35 24.10
CA GLU A 471 -8.30 27.13 25.16
C GLU A 471 -9.36 26.07 24.79
N ALA A 472 -9.56 25.78 23.50
CA ALA A 472 -10.74 25.04 23.04
C ALA A 472 -10.62 23.52 23.08
N ILE A 473 -9.41 22.97 23.22
CA ILE A 473 -9.18 21.52 23.35
C ILE A 473 -9.98 20.94 24.53
N ARG A 474 -10.36 21.77 25.53
CA ARG A 474 -11.14 21.36 26.70
C ARG A 474 -12.67 21.58 26.60
N PHE A 475 -13.16 22.44 25.71
CA PHE A 475 -14.55 22.96 25.82
C PHE A 475 -15.57 22.25 24.92
N VAL A 476 -15.12 21.65 23.82
CA VAL A 476 -15.99 20.99 22.85
C VAL A 476 -15.48 19.56 22.72
N GLY A 477 -16.19 18.57 23.25
CA GLY A 477 -15.81 17.14 23.23
C GLY A 477 -15.65 16.49 21.84
N ILE A 478 -15.48 17.29 20.78
CA ILE A 478 -15.13 16.86 19.44
C ILE A 478 -13.63 16.54 19.41
N ARG A 479 -13.31 15.25 19.41
CA ARG A 479 -11.93 14.77 19.25
C ARG A 479 -11.32 15.23 17.94
N ARG A 480 -10.00 15.49 17.92
CA ARG A 480 -9.20 15.92 16.76
C ARG A 480 -9.43 15.05 15.51
N GLU A 481 -9.71 13.76 15.68
CA GLU A 481 -10.04 12.79 14.63
C GLU A 481 -11.32 13.13 13.83
N HIS A 482 -12.26 13.89 14.39
CA HIS A 482 -13.52 14.26 13.75
C HIS A 482 -13.44 15.51 12.86
N THR A 483 -12.35 16.28 12.94
CA THR A 483 -12.15 17.54 12.17
C THR A 483 -12.22 17.34 10.66
N ASN A 484 -11.73 16.21 10.17
CA ASN A 484 -11.82 15.83 8.75
C ASN A 484 -13.27 15.54 8.32
N LYS A 485 -14.10 14.95 9.20
CA LYS A 485 -15.53 14.71 8.90
C LYS A 485 -16.29 16.03 8.83
N LEU A 486 -16.00 16.96 9.74
CA LEU A 486 -16.57 18.30 9.77
C LEU A 486 -16.31 19.06 8.47
N SER A 487 -15.06 19.05 7.98
CA SER A 487 -14.67 19.71 6.74
C SER A 487 -15.39 19.12 5.51
N LYS A 488 -15.54 17.79 5.44
CA LYS A 488 -16.31 17.12 4.37
C LYS A 488 -17.79 17.49 4.39
N LEU A 489 -18.38 17.60 5.59
CA LEU A 489 -19.77 17.99 5.76
C LEU A 489 -20.02 19.44 5.29
N MET A 490 -19.10 20.35 5.63
CA MET A 490 -19.14 21.74 5.15
C MET A 490 -19.10 21.82 3.63
N ILE A 491 -18.20 21.07 3.00
CA ILE A 491 -18.08 21.02 1.53
C ILE A 491 -19.39 20.51 0.90
N PHE A 492 -19.98 19.46 1.45
CA PHE A 492 -21.23 18.89 0.96
C PHE A 492 -22.37 19.92 1.01
N PHE A 493 -22.61 20.53 2.18
CA PHE A 493 -23.66 21.55 2.31
C PHE A 493 -23.37 22.80 1.49
N GLY A 494 -22.11 23.25 1.43
CA GLY A 494 -21.71 24.39 0.58
C GLY A 494 -21.97 24.14 -0.90
N THR A 495 -21.71 22.93 -1.38
CA THR A 495 -22.01 22.51 -2.76
C THR A 495 -23.52 22.44 -3.01
N LEU A 496 -24.29 21.94 -2.04
CA LEU A 496 -25.76 21.90 -2.12
C LEU A 496 -26.37 23.31 -2.15
N VAL A 497 -25.88 24.24 -1.33
CA VAL A 497 -26.29 25.66 -1.37
C VAL A 497 -25.98 26.27 -2.72
N ALA A 498 -24.77 26.05 -3.24
CA ALA A 498 -24.36 26.58 -4.53
C ALA A 498 -25.24 26.05 -5.68
N TYR A 499 -25.55 24.75 -5.65
CA TYR A 499 -26.48 24.12 -6.58
C TYR A 499 -27.87 24.78 -6.54
N LEU A 500 -28.50 24.88 -5.37
CA LEU A 500 -29.84 25.45 -5.21
C LEU A 500 -29.88 26.95 -5.58
N LEU A 501 -28.87 27.71 -5.17
CA LEU A 501 -28.78 29.12 -5.50
C LEU A 501 -28.61 29.33 -7.01
N SER A 502 -27.83 28.50 -7.68
CA SER A 502 -27.69 28.56 -9.15
C SER A 502 -29.02 28.30 -9.88
N ALA A 503 -29.85 27.37 -9.37
CA ALA A 503 -31.17 27.10 -9.93
C ALA A 503 -32.10 28.30 -9.78
N TRP A 504 -32.09 28.93 -8.60
CA TRP A 504 -32.88 30.13 -8.35
C TRP A 504 -32.47 31.29 -9.27
N LEU A 505 -31.17 31.54 -9.42
CA LEU A 505 -30.63 32.59 -10.32
C LEU A 505 -31.01 32.34 -11.79
N HIS A 506 -31.08 31.09 -12.24
CA HIS A 506 -31.53 30.75 -13.59
C HIS A 506 -33.02 31.07 -13.82
N SER A 507 -33.86 30.77 -12.82
CA SER A 507 -35.32 30.94 -12.91
C SER A 507 -35.78 32.41 -12.91
N HIS A 508 -34.91 33.36 -12.52
CA HIS A 508 -35.20 34.79 -12.47
C HIS A 508 -34.31 35.58 -13.43
N ILE A 509 -34.93 36.44 -14.24
CA ILE A 509 -34.24 37.31 -15.18
C ILE A 509 -34.54 38.75 -14.78
N GLU A 510 -33.50 39.52 -14.50
CA GLU A 510 -33.62 40.89 -14.02
C GLU A 510 -32.57 41.78 -14.71
N PRO A 511 -32.93 42.59 -15.70
CA PRO A 511 -31.93 43.24 -16.57
C PRO A 511 -31.14 44.37 -15.89
N SER A 512 -31.63 44.92 -14.78
CA SER A 512 -31.00 46.07 -14.12
C SER A 512 -30.09 45.65 -12.96
N THR A 513 -28.86 46.15 -12.93
CA THR A 513 -27.91 45.86 -11.83
C THR A 513 -28.42 46.37 -10.47
N LEU A 514 -29.16 47.49 -10.47
CA LEU A 514 -29.74 48.08 -9.26
C LEU A 514 -30.84 47.19 -8.67
N SER A 515 -31.77 46.68 -9.49
CA SER A 515 -32.82 45.77 -9.00
C SER A 515 -32.25 44.44 -8.51
N LYS A 516 -31.20 43.89 -9.15
CA LYS A 516 -30.47 42.72 -8.61
C LYS A 516 -29.89 42.98 -7.24
N LEU A 517 -29.28 44.15 -7.04
CA LEU A 517 -28.73 44.55 -5.75
C LEU A 517 -29.84 44.64 -4.70
N ASP A 518 -30.98 45.24 -5.02
CA ASP A 518 -32.11 45.36 -4.10
C ASP A 518 -32.67 43.99 -3.69
N ILE A 519 -32.80 43.06 -4.65
CA ILE A 519 -33.30 41.70 -4.41
C ILE A 519 -32.31 40.88 -3.56
N LEU A 520 -31.00 41.01 -3.82
CA LEU A 520 -29.96 40.27 -3.12
C LEU A 520 -29.47 40.96 -1.84
N LEU A 521 -29.84 42.21 -1.57
CA LEU A 521 -29.40 42.96 -0.39
C LEU A 521 -29.60 42.21 0.94
N PRO A 522 -30.72 41.49 1.17
CA PRO A 522 -30.88 40.79 2.43
C PRO A 522 -29.98 39.53 2.52
N SER A 523 -29.50 39.01 1.39
CA SER A 523 -28.51 37.90 1.39
C SER A 523 -27.15 38.38 1.89
N ALA A 524 -26.84 39.66 1.66
CA ALA A 524 -25.67 40.31 2.24
C ALA A 524 -25.79 40.36 3.77
N PHE A 525 -26.98 40.61 4.32
CA PHE A 525 -27.19 40.58 5.77
C PHE A 525 -26.93 39.19 6.36
N ILE A 526 -27.45 38.13 5.74
CA ILE A 526 -27.21 36.74 6.17
C ILE A 526 -25.73 36.38 6.04
N THR A 527 -25.08 36.79 4.96
CA THR A 527 -23.65 36.55 4.71
C THR A 527 -22.78 37.27 5.74
N PHE A 528 -23.13 38.52 6.07
CA PHE A 528 -22.49 39.27 7.15
C PHE A 528 -22.64 38.54 8.48
N LEU A 529 -23.87 38.13 8.84
CA LEU A 529 -24.13 37.39 10.08
C LEU A 529 -23.34 36.07 10.12
N SER A 530 -23.32 35.35 9.01
CA SER A 530 -22.61 34.07 8.82
C SER A 530 -21.10 34.25 9.05
N LEU A 531 -20.46 35.16 8.32
CA LEU A 531 -19.03 35.45 8.48
C LEU A 531 -18.71 36.01 9.88
N PHE A 532 -19.56 36.87 10.41
CA PHE A 532 -19.40 37.41 11.75
C PHE A 532 -19.45 36.30 12.80
N LEU A 533 -20.40 35.37 12.68
CA LEU A 533 -20.53 34.18 13.53
C LEU A 533 -19.27 33.30 13.46
N VAL A 534 -18.70 33.10 12.27
CA VAL A 534 -17.41 32.38 12.11
C VAL A 534 -16.29 33.06 12.90
N ALA A 535 -16.21 34.39 12.87
CA ALA A 535 -15.17 35.12 13.60
C ALA A 535 -15.38 35.10 15.11
N VAL A 536 -16.62 35.20 15.57
CA VAL A 536 -16.98 35.12 17.00
C VAL A 536 -16.68 33.72 17.53
N LEU A 537 -17.20 32.68 16.87
CA LEU A 537 -16.98 31.29 17.28
C LEU A 537 -15.53 30.86 17.13
N GLY A 538 -14.86 31.32 16.07
CA GLY A 538 -13.43 31.10 15.87
C GLY A 538 -12.53 31.93 16.78
N LYS A 539 -13.07 32.77 17.69
CA LYS A 539 -12.29 33.64 18.60
C LYS A 539 -11.25 34.53 17.89
N TYR A 540 -11.64 35.16 16.78
CA TYR A 540 -10.74 36.03 16.00
C TYR A 540 -10.36 37.29 16.79
N ASP A 541 -11.20 37.68 17.75
CA ASP A 541 -10.96 38.80 18.65
C ASP A 541 -9.71 38.60 19.52
N GLN A 542 -9.44 37.36 19.96
CA GLN A 542 -8.23 37.05 20.74
C GLN A 542 -6.96 37.33 19.93
N ASP A 543 -6.93 36.95 18.64
CA ASP A 543 -5.76 37.15 17.78
C ASP A 543 -5.53 38.62 17.44
N ILE A 544 -6.60 39.40 17.24
CA ILE A 544 -6.49 40.85 17.02
C ILE A 544 -6.01 41.57 18.30
N ARG A 545 -6.45 41.14 19.48
CA ARG A 545 -6.05 41.73 20.78
C ARG A 545 -4.58 41.46 21.13
N LYS A 546 -3.98 40.35 20.66
CA LYS A 546 -2.54 40.06 20.84
C LYS A 546 -1.64 41.17 20.29
N PHE A 547 -2.12 41.95 19.32
CA PHE A 547 -1.39 43.07 18.73
C PHE A 547 -1.63 44.43 19.46
N GLY A 548 -2.16 44.42 20.69
CA GLY A 548 -2.33 45.62 21.52
C GLY A 548 -3.61 46.42 21.23
N ASN A 549 -4.53 45.89 20.44
CA ASN A 549 -5.82 46.55 20.16
C ASN A 549 -6.76 46.46 21.37
N GLY A 550 -7.38 47.57 21.74
CA GLY A 550 -8.46 47.60 22.73
C GLY A 550 -9.69 46.79 22.29
N VAL A 551 -10.58 46.47 23.24
CA VAL A 551 -11.82 45.70 22.98
C VAL A 551 -12.66 46.37 21.90
N PHE A 552 -12.84 47.68 21.99
CA PHE A 552 -13.61 48.46 21.00
C PHE A 552 -12.97 48.39 19.60
N GLY A 553 -11.67 48.66 19.49
CA GLY A 553 -10.95 48.61 18.21
C GLY A 553 -10.98 47.22 17.56
N THR A 554 -10.95 46.16 18.37
CA THR A 554 -11.06 44.78 17.89
C THR A 554 -12.40 44.51 17.21
N TRP A 555 -13.51 44.90 17.85
CA TRP A 555 -14.84 44.72 17.27
C TRP A 555 -15.05 45.59 16.04
N VAL A 556 -14.52 46.81 16.02
CA VAL A 556 -14.57 47.67 14.83
C VAL A 556 -13.85 47.01 13.65
N ILE A 557 -12.62 46.48 13.85
CA ILE A 557 -11.89 45.77 12.81
C ILE A 557 -12.70 44.56 12.30
N LEU A 558 -13.25 43.75 13.20
CA LEU A 558 -14.06 42.58 12.81
C LEU A 558 -15.31 42.98 12.03
N ILE A 559 -16.04 44.00 12.46
CA ILE A 559 -17.25 44.49 11.79
C ILE A 559 -16.89 45.05 10.41
N VAL A 560 -15.90 45.94 10.33
CA VAL A 560 -15.51 46.61 9.07
C VAL A 560 -14.98 45.61 8.05
N THR A 561 -14.08 44.71 8.44
CA THR A 561 -13.55 43.69 7.53
C THR A 561 -14.63 42.72 7.05
N THR A 562 -15.57 42.35 7.93
CA THR A 562 -16.72 41.52 7.55
C THR A 562 -17.67 42.25 6.61
N LEU A 563 -17.95 43.53 6.88
CA LEU A 563 -18.81 44.36 6.04
C LEU A 563 -18.22 44.51 4.64
N ILE A 564 -16.94 44.86 4.52
CA ILE A 564 -16.26 45.01 3.22
C ILE A 564 -16.27 43.68 2.45
N ALA A 565 -15.94 42.56 3.12
CA ALA A 565 -15.98 41.24 2.49
C ALA A 565 -17.38 40.87 2.00
N THR A 566 -18.42 41.13 2.79
CA THR A 566 -19.82 40.90 2.41
C THR A 566 -20.23 41.76 1.21
N VAL A 567 -19.86 43.05 1.17
CA VAL A 567 -20.17 43.94 0.04
C VAL A 567 -19.50 43.42 -1.24
N ILE A 568 -18.23 43.03 -1.17
CA ILE A 568 -17.52 42.46 -2.31
C ILE A 568 -18.15 41.12 -2.74
N GLY A 569 -18.55 40.27 -1.78
CA GLY A 569 -19.26 39.02 -2.06
C GLY A 569 -20.60 39.25 -2.76
N LEU A 570 -21.38 40.25 -2.32
CA LEU A 570 -22.63 40.65 -2.97
C LEU A 570 -22.39 41.11 -4.41
N LEU A 571 -21.37 41.95 -4.64
CA LEU A 571 -21.00 42.41 -5.99
C LEU A 571 -20.58 41.23 -6.88
N CYS A 572 -19.82 40.27 -6.35
CA CYS A 572 -19.44 39.05 -7.07
C CYS A 572 -20.66 38.17 -7.39
N LEU A 573 -21.64 38.08 -6.49
CA LEU A 573 -22.88 37.34 -6.73
C LEU A 573 -23.74 37.99 -7.82
N VAL A 574 -23.86 39.33 -7.80
CA VAL A 574 -24.51 40.09 -8.87
C VAL A 574 -23.78 39.88 -10.20
N ALA A 575 -22.44 39.89 -10.20
CA ALA A 575 -21.64 39.60 -11.38
C ALA A 575 -21.91 38.17 -11.90
N ALA A 576 -21.94 37.17 -11.02
CA ALA A 576 -22.27 35.79 -11.37
C ALA A 576 -23.68 35.66 -11.99
N TRP A 577 -24.69 36.31 -11.40
CA TRP A 577 -26.05 36.35 -11.96
C TRP A 577 -26.06 37.00 -13.35
N THR A 578 -25.33 38.11 -13.52
CA THR A 578 -25.23 38.82 -14.80
C THR A 578 -24.54 37.99 -15.87
N ILE A 579 -23.51 37.21 -15.51
CA ILE A 579 -22.86 36.25 -16.40
C ILE A 579 -23.85 35.18 -16.84
N LEU A 580 -24.62 34.60 -15.91
CA LEU A 580 -25.63 33.60 -16.23
C LEU A 580 -26.68 34.19 -17.19
N GLU A 581 -27.26 35.34 -16.89
CA GLU A 581 -28.24 35.99 -17.79
C GLU A 581 -27.68 36.28 -19.18
N HIS A 582 -26.42 36.70 -19.27
CA HIS A 582 -25.76 36.96 -20.56
C HIS A 582 -25.64 35.69 -21.41
N ILE A 583 -25.41 34.53 -20.79
CA ILE A 583 -25.42 33.23 -21.48
C ILE A 583 -26.80 32.96 -22.09
N LYS A 584 -27.88 33.24 -21.34
CA LYS A 584 -29.27 33.07 -21.79
C LYS A 584 -29.63 34.05 -22.90
N ALA A 585 -29.30 35.33 -22.73
CA ALA A 585 -29.62 36.40 -23.68
C ALA A 585 -28.96 36.20 -25.05
N LYS A 586 -27.77 35.59 -25.09
CA LYS A 586 -27.05 35.31 -26.34
C LYS A 586 -27.58 34.12 -27.12
N ASN A 587 -28.52 33.34 -26.58
CA ASN A 587 -29.06 32.12 -27.21
C ASN A 587 -27.93 31.27 -27.83
N PHE A 588 -26.92 30.92 -27.02
CA PHE A 588 -25.80 30.13 -27.51
C PHE A 588 -26.30 28.82 -28.14
N CYS A 589 -25.90 28.58 -29.38
CA CYS A 589 -26.19 27.35 -30.11
C CYS A 589 -24.91 26.57 -30.42
N MET A 590 -24.96 25.25 -30.30
CA MET A 590 -23.96 24.34 -30.84
C MET A 590 -24.63 23.41 -31.85
N ALA A 591 -24.15 23.40 -33.10
CA ALA A 591 -24.76 22.65 -34.21
C ALA A 591 -26.29 22.85 -34.30
N GLU A 592 -26.73 24.11 -34.29
CA GLU A 592 -28.15 24.48 -34.40
C GLU A 592 -29.04 24.06 -33.22
N VAL A 593 -28.48 23.40 -32.19
CA VAL A 593 -29.16 23.08 -30.93
C VAL A 593 -28.90 24.20 -29.92
N PRO A 594 -29.95 24.82 -29.33
CA PRO A 594 -29.78 25.79 -28.25
C PRO A 594 -29.23 25.07 -27.01
N VAL A 595 -28.14 25.60 -26.42
CA VAL A 595 -27.43 24.99 -25.28
C VAL A 595 -27.28 25.95 -24.08
N ALA A 596 -28.07 27.03 -24.08
CA ALA A 596 -27.91 28.10 -23.11
C ALA A 596 -28.22 27.66 -21.66
N ASP A 597 -29.24 26.83 -21.47
CA ASP A 597 -29.65 26.35 -20.15
C ASP A 597 -28.65 25.33 -19.59
N GLU A 598 -28.11 24.46 -20.45
CA GLU A 598 -27.04 23.52 -20.13
C GLU A 598 -25.76 24.25 -19.70
N LEU A 599 -25.36 25.30 -20.42
CA LEU A 599 -24.20 26.11 -20.06
C LEU A 599 -24.38 26.84 -18.72
N GLN A 600 -25.59 27.34 -18.44
CA GLN A 600 -25.92 27.93 -17.15
C GLN A 600 -25.84 26.92 -16.01
N PHE A 601 -26.29 25.68 -16.21
CA PHE A 601 -26.16 24.61 -15.22
C PHE A 601 -24.70 24.21 -14.97
N ILE A 602 -23.91 24.05 -16.05
CA ILE A 602 -22.50 23.67 -15.99
C ILE A 602 -21.69 24.71 -15.19
N LEU A 603 -21.93 26.01 -15.43
CA LEU A 603 -21.17 27.10 -14.83
C LEU A 603 -21.77 27.65 -13.53
N GLY A 604 -23.08 27.49 -13.30
CA GLY A 604 -23.79 28.10 -12.19
C GLY A 604 -23.25 27.68 -10.82
N LEU A 605 -23.09 26.38 -10.58
CA LEU A 605 -22.55 25.86 -9.32
C LEU A 605 -21.10 26.32 -9.08
N PRO A 606 -20.14 26.15 -10.02
CA PRO A 606 -18.78 26.67 -9.88
C PRO A 606 -18.72 28.18 -9.61
N LEU A 607 -19.52 28.99 -10.31
CA LEU A 607 -19.54 30.44 -10.13
C LEU A 607 -19.98 30.82 -8.71
N VAL A 608 -21.03 30.19 -8.18
CA VAL A 608 -21.50 30.46 -6.81
C VAL A 608 -20.48 30.01 -5.77
N LEU A 609 -19.83 28.85 -5.96
CA LEU A 609 -18.75 28.41 -5.09
C LEU A 609 -17.56 29.37 -5.10
N GLU A 610 -17.23 29.95 -6.25
CA GLU A 610 -16.16 30.92 -6.38
C GLU A 610 -16.49 32.25 -5.68
N VAL A 611 -17.76 32.69 -5.69
CA VAL A 611 -18.21 33.84 -4.90
C VAL A 611 -17.94 33.61 -3.42
N PHE A 612 -18.22 32.43 -2.88
CA PHE A 612 -17.89 32.09 -1.49
C PHE A 612 -16.37 32.09 -1.23
N SER A 613 -15.60 31.51 -2.15
CA SER A 613 -14.13 31.48 -2.09
C SER A 613 -13.53 32.90 -2.03
N ILE A 614 -13.88 33.77 -2.98
CA ILE A 614 -13.42 35.17 -3.05
C ILE A 614 -13.82 35.93 -1.79
N THR A 615 -15.04 35.76 -1.29
CA THR A 615 -15.53 36.45 -0.08
C THR A 615 -14.65 36.13 1.14
N VAL A 616 -14.26 34.86 1.31
CA VAL A 616 -13.38 34.44 2.40
C VAL A 616 -11.95 34.95 2.18
N VAL A 617 -11.41 34.84 0.97
CA VAL A 617 -10.05 35.32 0.62
C VAL A 617 -9.90 36.82 0.85
N VAL A 618 -10.89 37.61 0.43
CA VAL A 618 -10.92 39.06 0.66
C VAL A 618 -10.89 39.37 2.14
N ARG A 619 -11.71 38.68 2.95
CA ARG A 619 -11.70 38.88 4.40
C ARG A 619 -10.36 38.51 5.03
N MET A 620 -9.75 37.42 4.59
CA MET A 620 -8.41 37.00 5.03
C MET A 620 -7.36 38.06 4.68
N ALA A 621 -7.41 38.60 3.46
CA ALA A 621 -6.50 39.65 3.01
C ALA A 621 -6.66 40.93 3.85
N LEU A 622 -7.90 41.33 4.16
CA LEU A 622 -8.19 42.50 4.99
C LEU A 622 -7.72 42.34 6.45
N LEU A 623 -7.83 41.14 7.02
CA LEU A 623 -7.33 40.86 8.37
C LEU A 623 -5.79 40.83 8.39
N GLY A 624 -5.13 40.49 7.28
CA GLY A 624 -3.69 40.56 7.11
C GLY A 624 -2.94 39.94 8.29
N LYS A 625 -2.06 40.71 8.94
CA LYS A 625 -1.25 40.28 10.09
C LYS A 625 -2.04 39.75 11.29
N TYR A 626 -3.33 40.11 11.43
CA TYR A 626 -4.19 39.65 12.52
C TYR A 626 -4.71 38.22 12.31
N PHE A 627 -4.53 37.65 11.12
CA PHE A 627 -4.99 36.31 10.78
C PHE A 627 -3.83 35.31 10.76
N PRO A 628 -3.71 34.39 11.73
CA PRO A 628 -2.58 33.47 11.87
C PRO A 628 -2.39 32.53 10.66
N ASP A 629 -1.15 32.12 10.39
CA ASP A 629 -0.80 31.26 9.26
C ASP A 629 -1.47 29.88 9.31
N GLU A 630 -1.66 29.30 10.49
CA GLU A 630 -2.37 28.02 10.65
C GLU A 630 -3.82 28.08 10.16
N ARG A 631 -4.51 29.20 10.39
CA ARG A 631 -5.89 29.42 9.92
C ARG A 631 -5.93 29.72 8.42
N ARG A 632 -4.90 30.39 7.90
CA ARG A 632 -4.73 30.60 6.44
C ARG A 632 -4.57 29.28 5.71
N GLU A 633 -3.74 28.38 6.24
CA GLU A 633 -3.53 27.04 5.68
C GLU A 633 -4.83 26.23 5.66
N TRP A 634 -5.65 26.30 6.72
CA TRP A 634 -6.94 25.61 6.75
C TRP A 634 -7.90 26.10 5.65
N TRP A 635 -8.07 27.41 5.50
CA TRP A 635 -8.89 27.99 4.43
C TRP A 635 -8.31 27.75 3.05
N GLY A 636 -6.98 27.74 2.91
CA GLY A 636 -6.29 27.39 1.67
C GLY A 636 -6.61 25.95 1.22
N ARG A 637 -6.59 24.99 2.16
CA ARG A 637 -7.02 23.60 1.88
C ARG A 637 -8.49 23.51 1.51
N MET A 638 -9.37 24.26 2.20
CA MET A 638 -10.79 24.32 1.86
C MET A 638 -11.01 24.85 0.44
N GLY A 639 -10.30 25.93 0.07
CA GLY A 639 -10.29 26.48 -1.28
C GLY A 639 -9.87 25.45 -2.33
N ALA A 640 -8.81 24.67 -2.06
CA ALA A 640 -8.37 23.60 -2.96
C ALA A 640 -9.44 22.51 -3.16
N TYR A 641 -10.18 22.14 -2.10
CA TYR A 641 -11.30 21.19 -2.23
C TYR A 641 -12.45 21.75 -3.09
N ILE A 642 -12.80 23.02 -2.91
CA ILE A 642 -13.84 23.70 -3.70
C ILE A 642 -13.47 23.72 -5.19
N HIS A 643 -12.24 24.09 -5.52
CA HIS A 643 -11.76 24.12 -6.91
C HIS A 643 -11.74 22.72 -7.53
N ARG A 644 -11.35 21.70 -6.76
CA ARG A 644 -11.38 20.31 -7.21
C ARG A 644 -12.81 19.86 -7.53
N ILE A 645 -13.79 20.19 -6.70
CA ILE A 645 -15.20 19.87 -6.94
C ILE A 645 -15.72 20.61 -8.16
N SER A 646 -15.41 21.90 -8.28
CA SER A 646 -15.80 22.73 -9.43
C SER A 646 -15.26 22.16 -10.75
N PHE A 647 -13.99 21.75 -10.77
CA PHE A 647 -13.40 21.09 -11.93
C PHE A 647 -14.10 19.77 -12.29
N LEU A 648 -14.33 18.91 -11.30
CA LEU A 648 -15.02 17.63 -11.52
C LEU A 648 -16.48 17.82 -11.97
N TRP A 649 -17.17 18.82 -11.42
CA TRP A 649 -18.53 19.20 -11.81
C TRP A 649 -18.58 19.62 -13.26
N ILE A 650 -17.72 20.58 -13.67
CA ILE A 650 -17.66 21.06 -15.05
C ILE A 650 -17.40 19.88 -15.99
N LEU A 651 -16.46 19.00 -15.66
CA LEU A 651 -16.14 17.83 -16.48
C LEU A 651 -17.35 16.89 -16.63
N ILE A 652 -17.99 16.49 -15.52
CA ILE A 652 -19.10 15.52 -15.54
C ILE A 652 -20.36 16.13 -16.16
N ALA A 653 -20.73 17.36 -15.79
CA ALA A 653 -21.93 18.03 -16.30
C ALA A 653 -21.80 18.33 -17.80
N THR A 654 -20.63 18.79 -18.27
CA THR A 654 -20.37 18.98 -19.71
C THR A 654 -20.50 17.67 -20.46
N SER A 655 -19.93 16.58 -19.93
CA SER A 655 -20.02 15.25 -20.53
C SER A 655 -21.47 14.77 -20.58
N ALA A 656 -22.20 14.88 -19.47
CA ALA A 656 -23.56 14.39 -19.33
C ALA A 656 -24.57 15.10 -20.25
N LEU A 657 -24.42 16.43 -20.43
CA LEU A 657 -25.40 17.26 -21.16
C LEU A 657 -24.96 17.58 -22.59
N LEU A 658 -23.70 18.00 -22.78
CA LEU A 658 -23.19 18.44 -24.07
C LEU A 658 -22.50 17.31 -24.85
N GLY A 659 -22.22 16.16 -24.21
CA GLY A 659 -21.52 15.04 -24.85
C GLY A 659 -22.19 14.54 -26.12
N GLN A 660 -23.53 14.46 -26.15
CA GLN A 660 -24.28 14.08 -27.35
C GLN A 660 -24.08 15.10 -28.48
N VAL A 661 -24.11 16.40 -28.18
CA VAL A 661 -23.92 17.45 -29.18
C VAL A 661 -22.50 17.37 -29.75
N PHE A 662 -21.49 17.07 -28.93
CA PHE A 662 -20.14 16.81 -29.40
C PHE A 662 -20.05 15.59 -30.31
N VAL A 663 -20.72 14.50 -29.95
CA VAL A 663 -20.86 13.31 -30.80
C VAL A 663 -21.51 13.71 -32.13
N ASP A 664 -22.68 14.32 -32.12
CA ASP A 664 -23.41 14.71 -33.34
C ASP A 664 -22.54 15.62 -34.24
N ILE A 665 -21.85 16.64 -33.68
CA ILE A 665 -20.90 17.50 -34.41
C ILE A 665 -19.75 16.70 -35.02
N LEU A 666 -19.13 15.84 -34.21
CA LEU A 666 -18.00 15.03 -34.64
C LEU A 666 -18.43 14.05 -35.74
N PHE A 667 -19.64 13.48 -35.66
CA PHE A 667 -20.08 12.41 -36.53
C PHE A 667 -20.86 12.89 -37.76
N GLU A 668 -21.63 13.98 -37.73
CA GLU A 668 -22.26 14.57 -38.93
C GLU A 668 -21.21 15.00 -39.97
N LYS A 669 -20.06 15.51 -39.55
CA LYS A 669 -18.93 15.81 -40.44
C LYS A 669 -18.11 14.58 -40.86
N VAL A 670 -18.22 13.46 -40.13
CA VAL A 670 -17.33 12.27 -40.26
C VAL A 670 -18.10 11.03 -40.74
N TRP A 671 -19.35 11.16 -41.22
CA TRP A 671 -20.26 10.06 -41.60
C TRP A 671 -19.85 9.30 -42.90
N LYS A 672 -18.66 8.70 -42.90
CA LYS A 672 -18.36 7.41 -43.54
C LYS A 672 -18.04 6.40 -42.42
N GLY A 673 -19.11 5.97 -41.75
CA GLY A 673 -19.12 5.35 -40.43
C GLY A 673 -18.64 3.89 -40.32
N ILE A 674 -17.53 3.53 -40.96
CA ILE A 674 -16.81 2.27 -40.69
C ILE A 674 -15.39 2.54 -40.16
N ALA A 675 -14.86 3.75 -40.39
CA ALA A 675 -13.51 4.11 -39.95
C ALA A 675 -13.42 4.55 -38.47
N ALA A 676 -14.53 4.89 -37.80
CA ALA A 676 -14.48 5.50 -36.47
C ALA A 676 -14.45 4.48 -35.31
N THR A 677 -15.14 3.35 -35.42
CA THR A 677 -14.87 2.20 -34.53
C THR A 677 -13.47 1.68 -34.77
N GLY A 678 -13.04 1.57 -36.04
CA GLY A 678 -11.67 1.22 -36.41
C GLY A 678 -10.62 2.22 -35.91
N GLY A 679 -10.91 3.52 -35.89
CA GLY A 679 -10.01 4.61 -35.51
C GLY A 679 -9.88 4.77 -33.99
N TRP A 680 -10.98 4.63 -33.24
CA TRP A 680 -10.92 4.56 -31.78
C TRP A 680 -10.23 3.27 -31.33
N ILE A 681 -10.54 2.12 -31.95
CA ILE A 681 -9.85 0.85 -31.72
C ILE A 681 -8.38 0.94 -32.14
N ALA A 682 -8.03 1.66 -33.22
CA ALA A 682 -6.64 1.88 -33.64
C ALA A 682 -5.91 2.83 -32.70
N LEU A 683 -6.55 3.89 -32.22
CA LEU A 683 -6.00 4.79 -31.21
C LEU A 683 -5.75 4.02 -29.90
N VAL A 684 -6.74 3.25 -29.45
CA VAL A 684 -6.64 2.34 -28.30
C VAL A 684 -5.53 1.32 -28.51
N GLY A 685 -5.51 0.62 -29.64
CA GLY A 685 -4.49 -0.37 -29.97
C GLY A 685 -3.10 0.26 -30.06
N SER A 686 -2.97 1.48 -30.60
CA SER A 686 -1.71 2.21 -30.71
C SER A 686 -1.22 2.75 -29.38
N THR A 687 -2.10 3.21 -28.49
CA THR A 687 -1.77 3.69 -27.13
C THR A 687 -1.43 2.53 -26.21
N VAL A 688 -2.15 1.42 -26.28
CA VAL A 688 -1.78 0.16 -25.62
C VAL A 688 -0.42 -0.30 -26.14
N LYS A 689 -0.21 -0.39 -27.46
CA LYS A 689 1.08 -0.75 -28.05
C LYS A 689 2.20 0.20 -27.64
N ALA A 690 1.96 1.51 -27.60
CA ALA A 690 2.93 2.52 -27.21
C ALA A 690 3.28 2.43 -25.71
N ALA A 691 2.29 2.21 -24.83
CA ALA A 691 2.52 2.01 -23.39
C ALA A 691 3.36 0.76 -23.10
N PHE A 692 3.21 -0.29 -23.91
CA PHE A 692 4.07 -1.49 -23.83
C PHE A 692 5.43 -1.31 -24.54
N SER A 693 5.57 -0.33 -25.43
CA SER A 693 6.78 -0.06 -26.23
C SER A 693 7.68 1.06 -25.67
N SER A 694 7.17 1.98 -24.85
CA SER A 694 7.95 3.09 -24.28
C SER A 694 8.93 2.63 -23.20
N LYS A 695 8.72 1.45 -22.62
CA LYS A 695 9.73 0.76 -21.78
C LYS A 695 10.88 0.13 -22.59
N THR A 696 10.88 0.25 -23.92
CA THR A 696 11.85 -0.42 -24.82
C THR A 696 12.61 0.52 -25.76
N SER A 697 12.46 1.85 -25.69
CA SER A 697 13.23 2.73 -26.59
C SER A 697 14.66 2.92 -26.11
N ASN A 698 15.63 2.39 -26.86
CA ASN A 698 17.04 2.73 -26.75
C ASN A 698 17.24 4.25 -26.90
N LYS A 699 18.03 4.86 -26.01
CA LYS A 699 18.42 6.29 -26.05
C LYS A 699 19.05 6.75 -27.38
N LYS A 700 19.45 5.83 -28.26
CA LYS A 700 20.03 6.18 -29.57
C LYS A 700 19.02 6.72 -30.59
N ASP A 701 17.71 6.53 -30.38
CA ASP A 701 16.63 7.02 -31.26
C ASP A 701 15.81 8.19 -30.65
N GLU A 702 16.33 8.88 -29.64
CA GLU A 702 15.66 10.04 -28.99
C GLU A 702 15.40 11.24 -29.95
N ASN A 703 16.04 11.26 -31.12
CA ASN A 703 15.87 12.31 -32.13
C ASN A 703 14.81 12.00 -33.21
N SER A 704 14.18 10.83 -33.18
CA SER A 704 13.10 10.54 -34.13
C SER A 704 11.79 11.17 -33.67
N TYR A 705 11.16 11.98 -34.53
CA TYR A 705 9.83 12.54 -34.27
C TYR A 705 8.80 11.47 -33.86
N LEU A 706 8.97 10.24 -34.38
CA LEU A 706 8.12 9.10 -34.08
C LEU A 706 8.29 8.58 -32.64
N SER A 707 9.50 8.59 -32.08
CA SER A 707 9.75 8.16 -30.68
C SER A 707 9.25 9.21 -29.68
N GLN A 708 9.41 10.50 -29.99
CA GLN A 708 8.82 11.59 -29.21
C GLN A 708 7.29 11.54 -29.23
N LEU A 709 6.68 11.31 -30.40
CA LEU A 709 5.24 11.13 -30.54
C LEU A 709 4.73 9.91 -29.75
N LEU A 710 5.42 8.77 -29.83
CA LEU A 710 5.08 7.56 -29.06
C LEU A 710 5.20 7.78 -27.55
N ASN A 711 6.21 8.54 -27.09
CA ASN A 711 6.35 8.91 -25.68
C ASN A 711 5.21 9.81 -25.22
N VAL A 712 4.87 10.85 -25.99
CA VAL A 712 3.72 11.72 -25.71
C VAL A 712 2.42 10.93 -25.71
N LEU A 713 2.21 10.03 -26.68
CA LEU A 713 1.04 9.15 -26.74
C LEU A 713 0.98 8.17 -25.57
N SER A 714 2.10 7.67 -25.07
CA SER A 714 2.13 6.80 -23.89
C SER A 714 1.77 7.55 -22.61
N LEU A 715 2.13 8.84 -22.51
CA LEU A 715 1.83 9.70 -21.36
C LEU A 715 0.39 10.25 -21.40
N ALA A 716 -0.09 10.66 -22.58
CA ALA A 716 -1.39 11.29 -22.80
C ALA A 716 -2.50 10.29 -23.12
N GLY A 717 -2.17 9.12 -23.67
CA GLY A 717 -3.11 8.08 -24.11
C GLY A 717 -4.14 7.65 -23.06
N PRO A 718 -3.76 7.36 -21.80
CA PRO A 718 -4.72 7.11 -20.72
C PRO A 718 -5.77 8.20 -20.55
N TYR A 719 -5.33 9.46 -20.58
CA TYR A 719 -6.19 10.62 -20.38
C TYR A 719 -7.07 10.89 -21.59
N LEU A 720 -6.54 10.70 -22.80
CA LEU A 720 -7.31 10.79 -24.05
C LEU A 720 -8.38 9.70 -24.12
N PHE A 721 -8.06 8.48 -23.66
CA PHE A 721 -9.03 7.38 -23.59
C PHE A 721 -10.14 7.68 -22.57
N ALA A 722 -9.78 8.13 -21.36
CA ALA A 722 -10.74 8.55 -20.34
C ALA A 722 -11.64 9.68 -20.85
N LEU A 723 -11.05 10.69 -21.49
CA LEU A 723 -11.77 11.82 -22.08
C LEU A 723 -12.69 11.36 -23.22
N GLY A 724 -12.23 10.46 -24.08
CA GLY A 724 -13.08 9.91 -25.13
C GLY A 724 -14.24 9.08 -24.58
N LEU A 725 -14.06 8.31 -23.49
CA LEU A 725 -15.19 7.68 -22.81
C LEU A 725 -16.21 8.71 -22.33
N LEU A 726 -15.74 9.83 -21.76
CA LEU A 726 -16.61 10.93 -21.33
C LEU A 726 -17.30 11.65 -22.49
N ILE A 727 -16.77 11.61 -23.71
CA ILE A 727 -17.37 12.22 -24.91
C ILE A 727 -18.32 11.24 -25.62
N PHE A 728 -17.93 9.97 -25.77
CA PHE A 728 -18.68 8.98 -26.56
C PHE A 728 -19.80 8.29 -25.78
N LEU A 729 -19.62 8.01 -24.49
CA LEU A 729 -20.63 7.33 -23.67
C LEU A 729 -21.95 8.13 -23.56
N PRO A 730 -21.95 9.48 -23.47
CA PRO A 730 -23.16 10.29 -23.57
C PRO A 730 -23.96 10.07 -24.86
N GLY A 731 -23.30 9.67 -25.95
CA GLY A 731 -23.93 9.25 -27.22
C GLY A 731 -24.96 8.13 -27.07
N LEU A 732 -24.85 7.33 -25.99
CA LEU A 732 -25.76 6.22 -25.69
C LEU A 732 -26.98 6.66 -24.87
N ILE A 733 -26.98 7.86 -24.27
CA ILE A 733 -28.04 8.33 -23.37
C ILE A 733 -29.37 8.43 -24.13
N ARG A 734 -29.42 9.13 -25.27
CA ARG A 734 -30.65 9.28 -26.07
C ARG A 734 -31.22 7.93 -26.55
N PRO A 735 -30.44 7.02 -27.16
CA PRO A 735 -30.92 5.68 -27.52
C PRO A 735 -31.47 4.88 -26.32
N ILE A 736 -30.79 4.90 -25.17
CA ILE A 736 -31.23 4.18 -23.97
C ILE A 736 -32.53 4.78 -23.44
N LEU A 737 -32.63 6.11 -23.38
CA LEU A 737 -33.86 6.78 -22.98
C LEU A 737 -34.99 6.50 -23.97
N PHE A 738 -34.74 6.41 -25.27
CA PHE A 738 -35.75 6.02 -26.27
C PHE A 738 -36.27 4.60 -26.01
N LEU A 739 -35.38 3.64 -25.77
CA LEU A 739 -35.76 2.26 -25.44
C LEU A 739 -36.54 2.18 -24.13
N ALA A 740 -36.09 2.88 -23.08
CA ALA A 740 -36.80 2.97 -21.81
C ALA A 740 -38.22 3.53 -22.00
N ASP A 741 -38.39 4.51 -22.90
CA ASP A 741 -39.69 5.10 -23.25
C ASP A 741 -40.65 4.05 -23.83
N GLN A 742 -40.17 3.20 -24.73
CA GLN A 742 -40.97 2.13 -25.33
C GLN A 742 -41.45 1.12 -24.26
N VAL A 743 -40.56 0.76 -23.33
CA VAL A 743 -40.88 -0.17 -22.23
C VAL A 743 -41.88 0.44 -21.25
N VAL A 744 -41.68 1.69 -20.82
CA VAL A 744 -42.59 2.36 -19.87
C VAL A 744 -43.95 2.61 -20.51
N ARG A 745 -44.02 3.02 -21.78
CA ARG A 745 -45.30 3.17 -22.50
C ARG A 745 -46.05 1.84 -22.61
N SER A 746 -45.34 0.74 -22.86
CA SER A 746 -45.94 -0.61 -22.91
C SER A 746 -46.48 -1.04 -21.53
N ALA A 747 -45.74 -0.76 -20.45
CA ALA A 747 -46.15 -1.07 -19.08
C ALA A 747 -47.34 -0.20 -18.62
N HIS A 748 -47.37 1.09 -19.00
CA HIS A 748 -48.48 2.00 -18.74
C HIS A 748 -49.75 1.56 -19.48
N PHE A 749 -49.63 1.16 -20.74
CA PHE A 749 -50.74 0.60 -21.52
C PHE A 749 -51.33 -0.67 -20.87
N LEU A 750 -50.48 -1.54 -20.30
CA LEU A 750 -50.93 -2.75 -19.59
C LEU A 750 -51.61 -2.42 -18.25
N THR A 751 -51.08 -1.48 -17.47
CA THR A 751 -51.68 -1.06 -16.20
C THR A 751 -53.01 -0.34 -16.40
N VAL A 752 -53.14 0.53 -17.41
CA VAL A 752 -54.42 1.19 -17.74
C VAL A 752 -55.46 0.17 -18.23
N ASN A 753 -55.08 -0.89 -18.94
CA ASN A 753 -56.02 -1.95 -19.34
C ASN A 753 -56.45 -2.87 -18.18
N ILE A 754 -55.56 -3.18 -17.24
CA ILE A 754 -55.87 -4.01 -16.06
C ILE A 754 -56.66 -3.21 -15.01
N LEU A 755 -56.24 -1.97 -14.69
CA LEU A 755 -57.01 -1.08 -13.81
C LEU A 755 -58.30 -0.62 -14.49
N GLY A 756 -58.31 -0.40 -15.80
CA GLY A 756 -59.51 -0.03 -16.57
C GLY A 756 -60.57 -1.14 -16.63
N LEU A 757 -60.19 -2.41 -16.45
CA LEU A 757 -61.15 -3.49 -16.20
C LEU A 757 -61.74 -3.42 -14.78
N ALA A 758 -60.96 -2.95 -13.79
CA ALA A 758 -61.40 -2.81 -12.40
C ALA A 758 -62.17 -1.50 -12.13
N THR A 759 -61.93 -0.42 -12.88
CA THR A 759 -62.54 0.91 -12.69
C THR A 759 -63.71 1.21 -13.62
N LYS A 760 -64.10 0.29 -14.50
CA LYS A 760 -65.36 0.39 -15.27
C LYS A 760 -66.63 0.50 -14.41
N VAL A 761 -66.52 0.39 -13.08
CA VAL A 761 -67.63 0.55 -12.12
C VAL A 761 -67.65 1.92 -11.43
N MET A 762 -66.59 2.73 -11.49
CA MET A 762 -66.58 4.04 -10.81
C MET A 762 -65.49 4.94 -11.38
N ILE A 763 -65.89 6.02 -12.07
CA ILE A 763 -65.29 7.39 -12.15
C ILE A 763 -65.62 8.05 -13.51
N ARG A 764 -65.85 9.37 -13.45
CA ARG A 764 -66.26 10.29 -14.53
C ARG A 764 -65.32 10.29 -15.75
N PRO A 765 -65.82 10.67 -16.96
CA PRO A 765 -65.03 10.67 -18.20
C PRO A 765 -63.91 11.72 -18.30
N ASP A 766 -63.81 12.65 -17.34
CA ASP A 766 -62.95 13.85 -17.45
C ASP A 766 -61.69 13.81 -16.57
N PHE A 767 -61.33 12.66 -15.97
CA PHE A 767 -60.15 12.55 -15.11
C PHE A 767 -58.90 12.19 -15.92
N GLN A 768 -58.23 13.20 -16.49
CA GLN A 768 -56.82 13.07 -16.89
C GLN A 768 -55.95 13.16 -15.62
N PRO A 769 -55.19 12.12 -15.23
CA PRO A 769 -54.28 12.26 -14.10
C PRO A 769 -53.18 13.28 -14.48
N PRO A 770 -53.01 14.35 -13.69
CA PRO A 770 -52.01 15.38 -13.94
C PRO A 770 -50.64 14.91 -13.43
N VAL A 771 -50.12 13.82 -13.97
CA VAL A 771 -48.69 13.51 -13.78
C VAL A 771 -47.96 14.40 -14.78
N THR A 772 -47.46 15.54 -14.29
CA THR A 772 -46.72 16.53 -15.07
C THR A 772 -45.58 15.85 -15.84
N THR A 773 -45.40 16.24 -17.10
CA THR A 773 -44.43 15.65 -18.04
C THR A 773 -43.01 15.57 -17.47
N HIS A 774 -42.63 16.52 -16.60
CA HIS A 774 -41.35 16.55 -15.89
C HIS A 774 -41.19 15.41 -14.86
N LEU A 775 -42.22 15.13 -14.05
CA LEU A 775 -42.17 14.04 -13.06
C LEU A 775 -41.98 12.67 -13.76
N TYR A 776 -42.53 12.52 -14.96
CA TYR A 776 -42.34 11.34 -15.79
C TYR A 776 -40.90 11.21 -16.33
N ILE A 777 -40.29 12.32 -16.77
CA ILE A 777 -38.89 12.37 -17.24
C ILE A 777 -37.92 12.04 -16.08
N ASP A 778 -38.14 12.65 -14.91
CA ASP A 778 -37.31 12.44 -13.71
C ASP A 778 -37.33 10.96 -13.27
N LEU A 779 -38.52 10.37 -13.19
CA LEU A 779 -38.68 8.98 -12.77
C LEU A 779 -38.02 8.02 -13.77
N LYS A 780 -38.08 8.33 -15.06
CA LYS A 780 -37.45 7.53 -16.12
C LYS A 780 -35.91 7.57 -16.02
N ILE A 781 -35.32 8.76 -15.90
CA ILE A 781 -33.87 8.91 -15.74
C ILE A 781 -33.41 8.22 -14.45
N LEU A 782 -34.14 8.41 -13.36
CA LEU A 782 -33.89 7.75 -12.08
C LEU A 782 -33.96 6.22 -12.22
N CYS A 783 -34.98 5.67 -12.89
CA CYS A 783 -35.10 4.23 -13.15
C CYS A 783 -33.90 3.68 -13.93
N VAL A 784 -33.47 4.34 -15.02
CA VAL A 784 -32.33 3.89 -15.82
C VAL A 784 -31.02 4.00 -15.02
N MET A 785 -30.84 5.07 -14.24
CA MET A 785 -29.70 5.23 -13.34
C MET A 785 -29.66 4.08 -12.33
N LEU A 786 -30.78 3.79 -11.67
CA LEU A 786 -30.88 2.69 -10.69
C LEU A 786 -30.63 1.33 -11.33
N ILE A 787 -31.18 1.06 -12.51
CA ILE A 787 -30.92 -0.18 -13.26
C ILE A 787 -29.43 -0.30 -13.58
N SER A 788 -28.78 0.78 -13.99
CA SER A 788 -27.34 0.79 -14.31
C SER A 788 -26.49 0.51 -13.06
N VAL A 789 -26.79 1.17 -11.94
CA VAL A 789 -26.10 0.95 -10.65
C VAL A 789 -26.32 -0.47 -10.14
N LEU A 790 -27.56 -0.96 -10.17
CA LEU A 790 -27.88 -2.32 -9.72
C LEU A 790 -27.23 -3.36 -10.62
N SER A 791 -27.23 -3.16 -11.93
CA SER A 791 -26.56 -4.06 -12.88
C SER A 791 -25.06 -4.07 -12.64
N ALA A 792 -24.42 -2.91 -12.47
CA ALA A 792 -23.01 -2.83 -12.10
C ALA A 792 -22.73 -3.52 -10.76
N TYR A 793 -23.61 -3.36 -9.77
CA TYR A 793 -23.49 -4.00 -8.46
C TYR A 793 -23.58 -5.53 -8.55
N PHE A 794 -24.60 -6.07 -9.24
CA PHE A 794 -24.77 -7.52 -9.40
C PHE A 794 -23.65 -8.13 -10.23
N LEU A 795 -23.23 -7.47 -11.31
CA LEU A 795 -22.09 -7.92 -12.11
C LEU A 795 -20.80 -7.86 -11.31
N ALA A 796 -20.51 -6.79 -10.56
CA ALA A 796 -19.30 -6.71 -9.73
C ALA A 796 -19.29 -7.69 -8.55
N LYS A 797 -20.44 -8.25 -8.18
CA LYS A 797 -20.55 -9.35 -7.21
C LYS A 797 -20.25 -10.70 -7.85
N GLN A 798 -20.62 -10.90 -9.12
CA GLN A 798 -20.38 -12.15 -9.86
C GLN A 798 -19.01 -12.21 -10.54
N VAL A 799 -18.51 -11.07 -11.00
CA VAL A 799 -17.24 -10.90 -11.69
C VAL A 799 -16.19 -10.53 -10.65
N GLY A 800 -15.56 -11.55 -10.07
CA GLY A 800 -14.47 -11.35 -9.11
C GLY A 800 -13.27 -10.63 -9.75
N VAL A 801 -12.67 -9.69 -9.00
CA VAL A 801 -11.54 -8.86 -9.47
C VAL A 801 -10.34 -9.70 -9.88
N ASN A 802 -10.10 -10.81 -9.17
CA ASN A 802 -9.01 -11.72 -9.49
C ASN A 802 -9.43 -12.78 -10.52
N GLU A 803 -10.63 -13.36 -10.37
CA GLU A 803 -11.13 -14.47 -11.19
C GLU A 803 -11.16 -14.12 -12.68
N PHE A 804 -11.66 -12.93 -13.01
CA PHE A 804 -11.76 -12.46 -14.38
C PHE A 804 -10.56 -11.61 -14.81
N SER A 805 -9.46 -11.60 -14.07
CA SER A 805 -8.20 -10.98 -14.52
C SER A 805 -7.40 -11.92 -15.44
N MET A 806 -6.28 -11.43 -16.00
CA MET A 806 -5.35 -12.27 -16.76
C MET A 806 -4.48 -13.17 -15.87
N TYR A 807 -4.55 -13.01 -14.53
CA TYR A 807 -3.77 -13.78 -13.58
C TYR A 807 -3.97 -15.29 -13.69
N HIS A 808 -5.21 -15.80 -13.72
CA HIS A 808 -5.44 -17.26 -13.76
C HIS A 808 -4.95 -17.88 -15.06
N PHE A 809 -5.14 -17.18 -16.19
CA PHE A 809 -4.61 -17.61 -17.47
C PHE A 809 -3.08 -17.74 -17.40
N TYR A 810 -2.41 -16.68 -16.94
CA TYR A 810 -0.97 -16.63 -16.77
C TYR A 810 -0.44 -17.71 -15.81
N ARG A 811 -1.04 -17.83 -14.62
CA ARG A 811 -0.69 -18.85 -13.62
C ARG A 811 -0.76 -20.25 -14.20
N ASN A 812 -1.84 -20.60 -14.89
CA ASN A 812 -2.02 -21.96 -15.43
C ASN A 812 -0.98 -22.29 -16.51
N ARG A 813 -0.57 -21.31 -17.32
CA ARG A 813 0.50 -21.50 -18.32
C ARG A 813 1.86 -21.70 -17.65
N LEU A 814 2.18 -20.92 -16.61
CA LEU A 814 3.40 -21.13 -15.82
C LEU A 814 3.42 -22.50 -15.12
N VAL A 815 2.31 -22.89 -14.47
CA VAL A 815 2.18 -24.19 -13.80
C VAL A 815 2.45 -25.32 -14.79
N ARG A 816 1.86 -25.29 -15.99
CA ARG A 816 2.10 -26.31 -17.01
C ARG A 816 3.55 -26.33 -17.49
N ALA A 817 4.14 -25.17 -17.75
CA ALA A 817 5.48 -25.08 -18.31
C ALA A 817 6.55 -25.48 -17.29
N TYR A 818 6.48 -24.96 -16.07
CA TYR A 818 7.50 -25.16 -15.04
C TYR A 818 7.14 -26.29 -14.08
N LEU A 819 5.96 -26.32 -13.49
CA LEU A 819 5.64 -27.38 -12.54
C LEU A 819 5.27 -28.69 -13.26
N GLY A 820 4.60 -28.65 -14.41
CA GLY A 820 4.33 -29.84 -15.21
C GLY A 820 5.60 -30.55 -15.69
N ALA A 821 6.70 -29.82 -15.89
CA ALA A 821 8.00 -30.37 -16.32
C ALA A 821 8.58 -31.41 -15.35
N SER A 822 8.31 -31.28 -14.04
CA SER A 822 8.85 -32.19 -13.04
C SER A 822 7.94 -33.39 -12.73
N ARG A 823 6.81 -33.55 -13.44
CA ARG A 823 5.97 -34.76 -13.37
C ARG A 823 6.59 -35.88 -14.21
N ARG A 824 6.45 -37.12 -13.74
CA ARG A 824 6.76 -38.30 -14.57
C ARG A 824 5.80 -38.34 -15.76
N SER A 825 6.35 -38.56 -16.95
CA SER A 825 5.60 -38.53 -18.21
C SER A 825 4.46 -39.54 -18.26
N THR A 826 4.70 -40.76 -17.78
CA THR A 826 3.70 -41.83 -17.75
C THR A 826 2.51 -41.47 -16.89
N ASP A 827 2.77 -40.82 -15.75
CA ASP A 827 1.75 -40.47 -14.77
C ASP A 827 0.94 -39.29 -15.29
N ARG A 828 1.63 -38.25 -15.79
CA ARG A 828 0.99 -37.06 -16.35
C ARG A 828 0.16 -37.39 -17.58
N GLN A 829 0.62 -38.27 -18.49
CA GLN A 829 -0.17 -38.67 -19.66
C GLN A 829 -1.49 -39.35 -19.29
N ARG A 830 -1.56 -40.01 -18.13
CA ARG A 830 -2.79 -40.64 -17.62
C ARG A 830 -3.77 -39.64 -17.00
N THR A 831 -3.27 -38.55 -16.42
CA THR A 831 -4.07 -37.59 -15.64
C THR A 831 -4.33 -36.26 -16.35
N SER A 832 -3.48 -35.87 -17.31
CA SER A 832 -3.61 -34.61 -18.04
C SER A 832 -4.79 -34.65 -18.99
N ASN A 833 -5.53 -33.54 -19.07
CA ASN A 833 -6.59 -33.37 -20.03
C ASN A 833 -5.99 -33.30 -21.46
N PRO A 834 -6.39 -34.18 -22.39
CA PRO A 834 -5.78 -34.26 -23.72
C PRO A 834 -6.12 -33.05 -24.61
N PHE A 835 -7.21 -32.34 -24.33
CA PHE A 835 -7.63 -31.17 -25.10
C PHE A 835 -6.88 -29.90 -24.67
N THR A 836 -6.77 -29.65 -23.36
CA THR A 836 -6.12 -28.43 -22.83
C THR A 836 -4.62 -28.62 -22.55
N GLY A 837 -4.19 -29.87 -22.37
CA GLY A 837 -2.86 -30.22 -21.90
C GLY A 837 -2.59 -29.84 -20.45
N PHE A 838 -3.61 -29.43 -19.68
CA PHE A 838 -3.49 -29.12 -18.25
C PHE A 838 -3.73 -30.36 -17.38
N ASP A 839 -3.06 -30.40 -16.24
CA ASP A 839 -3.23 -31.44 -15.22
C ASP A 839 -3.36 -30.76 -13.85
N ASN A 840 -4.39 -31.12 -13.08
CA ASN A 840 -4.60 -30.57 -11.75
C ASN A 840 -3.49 -31.00 -10.77
N LEU A 841 -2.75 -32.08 -11.08
CA LEU A 841 -1.62 -32.57 -10.29
C LEU A 841 -0.28 -31.95 -10.72
N ASP A 842 -0.26 -31.03 -11.69
CA ASP A 842 0.94 -30.27 -12.04
C ASP A 842 1.35 -29.34 -10.89
N ASP A 843 0.41 -28.83 -10.10
CA ASP A 843 0.65 -27.91 -9.00
C ASP A 843 0.56 -28.62 -7.63
N GLU A 844 1.21 -28.06 -6.62
CA GLU A 844 1.32 -28.65 -5.29
C GLU A 844 1.17 -27.55 -4.22
N LYS A 845 0.63 -27.90 -3.05
CA LYS A 845 0.49 -26.94 -1.94
C LYS A 845 1.86 -26.49 -1.44
N LEU A 846 2.03 -25.17 -1.23
CA LEU A 846 3.30 -24.60 -0.78
C LEU A 846 3.66 -25.11 0.62
N SER A 847 2.66 -25.30 1.49
CA SER A 847 2.79 -25.91 2.83
C SER A 847 3.42 -27.30 2.81
N LYS A 848 3.34 -28.01 1.68
CA LYS A 848 3.95 -29.33 1.52
C LYS A 848 5.39 -29.30 0.99
N MET A 849 6.03 -28.14 0.90
CA MET A 849 7.48 -28.01 0.60
C MET A 849 8.28 -28.05 1.91
N ARG A 850 8.02 -29.06 2.74
CA ARG A 850 8.64 -29.30 4.05
C ARG A 850 9.15 -30.74 4.13
N ASN A 851 10.09 -30.96 5.04
CA ASN A 851 10.75 -32.23 5.32
C ASN A 851 9.75 -33.36 5.58
N GLU A 852 8.71 -33.08 6.38
CA GLU A 852 7.66 -34.04 6.75
C GLU A 852 6.85 -34.55 5.55
N TYR A 853 6.82 -33.80 4.44
CA TYR A 853 6.17 -34.18 3.19
C TYR A 853 7.15 -34.61 2.10
N GLY A 854 8.38 -34.97 2.46
CA GLY A 854 9.39 -35.49 1.54
C GLY A 854 10.14 -34.44 0.73
N TYR A 855 10.13 -33.17 1.15
CA TYR A 855 10.94 -32.12 0.53
C TYR A 855 12.24 -31.88 1.30
N TYR A 856 13.38 -32.12 0.65
CA TYR A 856 14.71 -32.04 1.26
C TYR A 856 15.64 -31.01 0.58
N GLY A 857 15.06 -30.11 -0.20
CA GLY A 857 15.79 -29.05 -0.90
C GLY A 857 16.01 -27.80 -0.02
N PRO A 858 16.61 -26.75 -0.58
CA PRO A 858 16.69 -25.44 0.07
C PRO A 858 15.27 -24.90 0.36
N TYR A 859 15.05 -24.29 1.53
CA TYR A 859 13.78 -23.73 1.94
C TYR A 859 13.35 -22.59 0.98
N PRO A 860 12.24 -22.75 0.23
CA PRO A 860 11.86 -21.80 -0.80
C PRO A 860 11.21 -20.55 -0.20
N ILE A 861 11.64 -19.38 -0.66
CA ILE A 861 11.03 -18.08 -0.38
C ILE A 861 10.71 -17.41 -1.71
N LEU A 862 9.42 -17.21 -1.96
CA LEU A 862 8.94 -16.51 -3.15
C LEU A 862 8.55 -15.09 -2.73
N ASN A 863 9.33 -14.13 -3.20
CA ASN A 863 9.17 -12.72 -2.84
C ASN A 863 8.13 -12.05 -3.74
N THR A 864 7.27 -11.26 -3.14
CA THR A 864 6.24 -10.47 -3.82
C THR A 864 6.23 -9.06 -3.25
N ALA A 865 5.72 -8.10 -4.02
CA ALA A 865 5.56 -6.73 -3.55
C ALA A 865 4.14 -6.52 -3.04
N LEU A 866 4.02 -6.18 -1.76
CA LEU A 866 2.80 -5.65 -1.16
C LEU A 866 2.65 -4.19 -1.56
N ASN A 867 1.70 -3.89 -2.46
CA ASN A 867 1.48 -2.54 -2.94
C ASN A 867 0.81 -1.66 -1.88
N ALA A 868 1.47 -0.55 -1.55
CA ALA A 868 1.04 0.42 -0.55
C ALA A 868 1.19 1.86 -1.08
N SER A 869 0.40 2.25 -2.09
CA SER A 869 0.48 3.61 -2.66
C SER A 869 -0.12 4.70 -1.76
N GLN A 870 -0.92 4.32 -0.77
CA GLN A 870 -1.40 5.20 0.30
C GLN A 870 -0.79 4.81 1.64
N VAL A 871 0.41 5.32 1.93
CA VAL A 871 1.01 5.24 3.26
C VAL A 871 0.78 6.57 3.98
N SER A 872 0.34 6.54 5.23
CA SER A 872 0.20 7.76 6.05
C SER A 872 1.54 8.37 6.43
N ASP A 873 2.61 7.59 6.32
CA ASP A 873 3.92 7.90 6.85
C ASP A 873 4.83 8.37 5.72
N LEU A 874 5.35 9.59 5.89
CA LEU A 874 6.15 10.32 4.89
C LEU A 874 7.46 9.61 4.53
N ASP A 875 8.00 8.77 5.42
CA ASP A 875 9.23 7.99 5.23
C ASP A 875 9.10 6.87 4.18
N ARG A 876 7.87 6.54 3.77
CA ARG A 876 7.55 5.41 2.88
C ARG A 876 6.83 5.82 1.60
N GLN A 877 6.58 7.11 1.42
CA GLN A 877 5.82 7.64 0.28
C GLN A 877 6.48 7.30 -1.07
N ASP A 878 7.81 7.31 -1.15
CA ASP A 878 8.55 7.03 -2.39
C ASP A 878 8.64 5.53 -2.72
N ARG A 879 8.48 4.66 -1.72
CA ARG A 879 8.63 3.20 -1.90
C ARG A 879 7.39 2.58 -2.53
N MET A 880 6.21 3.06 -2.14
CA MET A 880 4.88 2.61 -2.58
C MET A 880 4.62 1.08 -2.50
N ALA A 881 5.54 0.30 -1.91
CA ALA A 881 5.45 -1.15 -1.70
C ALA A 881 6.38 -1.66 -0.58
N GLU A 882 6.08 -2.85 -0.05
CA GLU A 882 6.90 -3.59 0.91
C GLU A 882 7.09 -5.08 0.52
N SER A 883 8.06 -5.75 1.17
CA SER A 883 8.28 -7.19 1.03
C SER A 883 7.10 -8.00 1.61
N PHE A 884 6.50 -8.84 0.78
CA PHE A 884 5.58 -9.90 1.19
C PHE A 884 6.13 -11.24 0.71
N ILE A 885 6.25 -12.21 1.61
CA ILE A 885 6.80 -13.53 1.28
C ILE A 885 5.72 -14.60 1.28
N PHE A 886 5.85 -15.52 0.32
CA PHE A 886 5.25 -16.85 0.37
C PHE A 886 6.35 -17.85 0.71
N SER A 887 6.21 -18.56 1.83
CA SER A 887 7.11 -19.64 2.23
C SER A 887 6.33 -20.88 2.69
N PRO A 888 6.94 -22.07 2.79
CA PRO A 888 6.26 -23.30 3.21
C PRO A 888 5.57 -23.20 4.56
N LEU A 889 6.20 -22.57 5.56
CA LEU A 889 5.63 -22.47 6.90
C LEU A 889 4.67 -21.28 7.02
N PHE A 890 5.08 -20.09 6.55
CA PHE A 890 4.33 -18.85 6.75
C PHE A 890 4.27 -17.97 5.52
N CYS A 891 3.15 -17.26 5.37
CA CYS A 891 2.94 -16.19 4.39
C CYS A 891 2.64 -14.88 5.11
N GLY A 892 3.22 -13.78 4.64
CA GLY A 892 3.00 -12.50 5.29
C GLY A 892 4.07 -11.46 5.02
N PHE A 893 4.06 -10.43 5.86
CA PHE A 893 4.91 -9.25 5.72
C PHE A 893 5.17 -8.61 7.09
N ASP A 894 6.12 -7.67 7.14
CA ASP A 894 6.49 -6.99 8.37
C ASP A 894 6.96 -5.54 8.13
N PHE A 895 6.25 -4.56 8.71
CA PHE A 895 6.57 -3.12 8.68
C PHE A 895 7.22 -2.61 9.98
N SER A 896 7.45 -3.48 10.98
CA SER A 896 7.72 -3.08 12.38
C SER A 896 9.18 -2.71 12.72
N MET A 897 10.11 -2.77 11.76
CA MET A 897 11.53 -2.61 12.09
C MET A 897 11.95 -1.20 12.55
N ILE A 898 11.21 -0.17 12.15
CA ILE A 898 11.57 1.24 12.38
C ILE A 898 10.68 1.91 13.45
N LYS A 899 9.53 1.33 13.82
CA LYS A 899 8.55 1.94 14.77
C LYS A 899 8.02 0.91 15.78
N ALA A 900 7.55 1.37 16.93
CA ALA A 900 6.74 0.55 17.83
C ALA A 900 5.45 0.12 17.09
N SER A 901 5.21 -1.18 16.98
CA SER A 901 4.30 -1.84 16.01
C SER A 901 2.81 -1.60 16.15
N VAL A 902 2.37 -0.68 17.01
CA VAL A 902 0.96 -0.34 17.03
C VAL A 902 0.79 1.17 16.98
N ASP A 903 0.31 1.59 15.82
CA ASP A 903 -0.16 2.93 15.51
C ASP A 903 -1.36 3.26 16.41
N VAL A 904 -1.15 4.25 17.28
CA VAL A 904 -2.12 4.75 18.27
C VAL A 904 -3.45 5.16 17.61
N ASN A 905 -3.42 5.53 16.33
CA ASN A 905 -4.59 6.04 15.62
C ASN A 905 -5.38 4.96 14.86
N THR A 906 -4.79 3.80 14.53
CA THR A 906 -5.34 2.95 13.45
C THR A 906 -5.65 1.51 13.81
N LYS A 907 -5.47 1.10 15.08
CA LYS A 907 -5.94 -0.19 15.60
C LYS A 907 -5.45 -1.40 14.77
N SER A 908 -4.23 -1.34 14.21
CA SER A 908 -3.66 -2.44 13.42
C SER A 908 -2.17 -2.63 13.69
N TYR A 909 -1.75 -3.89 13.81
CA TYR A 909 -0.36 -4.34 13.90
C TYR A 909 0.44 -3.96 12.67
N ASP A 910 1.73 -3.65 12.82
CA ASP A 910 2.58 -3.37 11.66
C ASP A 910 3.20 -4.60 10.97
N TYR A 911 2.98 -5.80 11.49
CA TYR A 911 3.41 -7.06 10.87
C TYR A 911 2.22 -8.01 10.80
N ALA A 912 2.30 -9.03 9.95
CA ALA A 912 1.45 -10.20 10.08
C ALA A 912 1.96 -11.36 9.22
N PHE A 913 2.40 -12.43 9.90
CA PHE A 913 2.62 -13.74 9.31
C PHE A 913 1.54 -14.73 9.73
N ARG A 914 1.06 -15.51 8.77
CA ARG A 914 0.03 -16.54 8.92
C ARG A 914 0.55 -17.88 8.45
N GLU A 915 0.13 -18.95 9.11
CA GLU A 915 0.48 -20.31 8.67
C GLU A 915 0.02 -20.52 7.23
N THR A 916 0.95 -20.94 6.38
CA THR A 916 0.70 -21.09 4.95
C THR A 916 -0.45 -22.03 4.68
N GLU A 917 -0.59 -23.11 5.44
CA GLU A 917 -1.66 -24.10 5.30
C GLU A 917 -3.08 -23.55 5.51
N HIS A 918 -3.21 -22.45 6.26
CA HIS A 918 -4.50 -21.83 6.55
C HIS A 918 -4.68 -20.45 5.88
N TYR A 919 -3.63 -19.93 5.23
CA TYR A 919 -3.65 -18.60 4.64
C TYR A 919 -4.38 -18.57 3.29
N ALA A 920 -5.29 -17.61 3.14
CA ALA A 920 -6.05 -17.27 1.92
C ALA A 920 -6.93 -18.37 1.31
N PHE A 921 -6.61 -19.64 1.46
CA PHE A 921 -7.31 -20.75 0.80
C PHE A 921 -7.64 -21.83 1.82
N LYS A 922 -8.94 -22.13 1.97
CA LYS A 922 -9.45 -23.11 2.93
C LYS A 922 -9.01 -24.55 2.65
N ASP A 923 -8.57 -24.84 1.43
CA ASP A 923 -8.13 -26.15 0.97
C ASP A 923 -6.62 -26.38 1.19
N GLY A 924 -6.07 -25.93 2.32
CA GLY A 924 -4.67 -26.15 2.70
C GLY A 924 -3.68 -25.08 2.19
N GLY A 925 -4.15 -23.86 1.92
CA GLY A 925 -3.29 -22.72 1.63
C GLY A 925 -2.94 -22.50 0.15
N PRO A 926 -2.10 -21.49 -0.15
CA PRO A 926 -1.68 -21.21 -1.51
C PRO A 926 -0.82 -22.35 -2.07
N THR A 927 -0.98 -22.61 -3.36
CA THR A 927 -0.09 -23.53 -4.08
C THR A 927 1.24 -22.85 -4.44
N ILE A 928 2.27 -23.64 -4.72
CA ILE A 928 3.54 -23.09 -5.21
C ILE A 928 3.35 -22.35 -6.54
N GLY A 929 2.46 -22.84 -7.41
CA GLY A 929 2.09 -22.13 -8.65
C GLY A 929 1.42 -20.78 -8.42
N THR A 930 0.64 -20.65 -7.35
CA THR A 930 0.01 -19.38 -6.93
C THR A 930 1.06 -18.38 -6.46
N ALA A 931 2.00 -18.82 -5.61
CA ALA A 931 3.10 -17.99 -5.15
C ALA A 931 4.02 -17.56 -6.32
N MET A 932 4.35 -18.51 -7.21
CA MET A 932 5.17 -18.30 -8.40
C MET A 932 4.56 -17.25 -9.35
N ALA A 933 3.27 -17.42 -9.69
CA ALA A 933 2.59 -16.48 -10.58
C ALA A 933 2.43 -15.09 -9.96
N THR A 934 2.16 -15.01 -8.66
CA THR A 934 2.07 -13.71 -7.95
C THR A 934 3.43 -13.01 -7.92
N SER A 935 4.52 -13.76 -7.67
CA SER A 935 5.90 -13.24 -7.71
C SER A 935 6.34 -12.77 -9.09
N GLY A 936 5.77 -13.32 -10.17
CA GLY A 936 6.02 -12.90 -11.56
C GLY A 936 4.97 -11.99 -12.17
N ALA A 937 4.11 -11.35 -11.37
CA ALA A 937 3.02 -10.50 -11.84
C ALA A 937 3.49 -9.09 -12.27
N ALA A 938 4.41 -9.02 -13.25
CA ALA A 938 5.12 -7.80 -13.62
C ALA A 938 4.22 -6.69 -14.19
N VAL A 939 3.09 -7.05 -14.83
CA VAL A 939 2.13 -6.09 -15.36
C VAL A 939 0.93 -6.00 -14.40
N ASN A 940 0.79 -4.87 -13.72
CA ASN A 940 -0.25 -4.69 -12.71
C ASN A 940 -0.61 -3.19 -12.57
N PRO A 941 -1.86 -2.80 -12.25
CA PRO A 941 -2.19 -1.38 -12.05
C PRO A 941 -1.39 -0.69 -10.95
N ASN A 942 -0.95 -1.46 -9.96
CA ASN A 942 -0.08 -1.01 -8.87
C ASN A 942 1.22 -1.81 -8.93
N GLN A 943 2.34 -1.11 -9.14
CA GLN A 943 3.68 -1.67 -9.41
C GLN A 943 4.73 -1.14 -8.43
N GLY A 944 4.36 -0.96 -7.15
CA GLY A 944 5.22 -0.32 -6.16
C GLY A 944 5.72 1.04 -6.64
N TYR A 945 7.04 1.26 -6.63
CA TYR A 945 7.69 2.52 -7.03
C TYR A 945 7.49 2.88 -8.52
N HIS A 946 7.03 1.94 -9.37
CA HIS A 946 6.67 2.22 -10.78
C HIS A 946 5.20 2.63 -10.97
N SER A 947 4.43 2.78 -9.89
CA SER A 947 2.99 3.07 -9.98
C SER A 947 2.74 4.47 -10.53
N SER A 948 1.91 4.57 -11.57
CA SER A 948 1.36 5.84 -12.06
C SER A 948 -0.15 5.70 -12.26
N THR A 949 -0.91 6.72 -11.85
CA THR A 949 -2.39 6.71 -11.97
C THR A 949 -2.85 6.48 -13.41
N ALA A 950 -2.11 7.02 -14.38
CA ALA A 950 -2.42 6.89 -15.80
C ALA A 950 -2.24 5.43 -16.30
N THR A 951 -1.13 4.78 -15.94
CA THR A 951 -0.89 3.37 -16.29
C THR A 951 -1.86 2.46 -15.54
N ALA A 952 -2.14 2.75 -14.27
CA ALA A 952 -3.11 2.01 -13.46
C ALA A 952 -4.50 2.00 -14.10
N PHE A 953 -4.96 3.16 -14.59
CA PHE A 953 -6.21 3.31 -15.30
C PHE A 953 -6.26 2.43 -16.57
N LEU A 954 -5.25 2.52 -17.45
CA LEU A 954 -5.20 1.71 -18.66
C LEU A 954 -5.17 0.21 -18.38
N LEU A 955 -4.28 -0.24 -17.49
CA LEU A 955 -4.14 -1.66 -17.18
C LEU A 955 -5.41 -2.24 -16.56
N THR A 956 -6.16 -1.43 -15.80
CA THR A 956 -7.44 -1.83 -15.22
C THR A 956 -8.53 -1.91 -16.29
N VAL A 957 -8.66 -0.90 -17.15
CA VAL A 957 -9.68 -0.87 -18.22
C VAL A 957 -9.46 -1.97 -19.26
N PHE A 958 -8.21 -2.24 -19.63
CA PHE A 958 -7.86 -3.32 -20.56
C PHE A 958 -7.60 -4.65 -19.87
N ASN A 959 -7.85 -4.71 -18.56
CA ASN A 959 -7.72 -5.91 -17.75
C ASN A 959 -6.40 -6.68 -17.96
N VAL A 960 -5.30 -5.94 -18.14
CA VAL A 960 -3.95 -6.52 -18.30
C VAL A 960 -3.28 -6.72 -16.94
N GLN A 961 -4.10 -6.90 -15.90
CA GLN A 961 -3.66 -7.12 -14.54
C GLN A 961 -3.24 -8.59 -14.33
N LEU A 962 -2.00 -8.78 -13.91
CA LEU A 962 -1.46 -10.07 -13.46
C LEU A 962 -1.33 -10.14 -11.93
N GLY A 963 -1.37 -9.02 -11.21
CA GLY A 963 -1.34 -9.04 -9.75
C GLY A 963 -2.69 -9.43 -9.17
N ARG A 964 -2.73 -9.68 -7.85
CA ARG A 964 -3.96 -10.14 -7.18
C ARG A 964 -4.24 -9.40 -5.89
N TRP A 965 -5.52 -9.31 -5.55
CA TRP A 965 -5.96 -9.04 -4.19
C TRP A 965 -5.96 -10.33 -3.38
N ILE A 966 -5.61 -10.27 -2.10
CA ILE A 966 -5.62 -11.42 -1.19
C ILE A 966 -5.99 -10.97 0.22
N GLY A 967 -6.59 -11.87 1.01
CA GLY A 967 -7.00 -11.57 2.38
C GLY A 967 -5.88 -10.97 3.21
N ASN A 968 -6.16 -9.87 3.90
CA ASN A 968 -5.18 -9.19 4.73
C ASN A 968 -4.82 -10.05 5.95
N PRO A 969 -3.55 -10.48 6.09
CA PRO A 969 -3.06 -11.23 7.26
C PRO A 969 -3.37 -10.59 8.62
N ARG A 970 -3.56 -9.26 8.67
CA ARG A 970 -3.87 -8.51 9.89
C ARG A 970 -5.36 -8.52 10.27
N LYS A 971 -6.25 -9.01 9.41
CA LYS A 971 -7.72 -8.90 9.55
C LYS A 971 -8.38 -10.28 9.51
N CYS A 972 -9.68 -10.35 9.82
CA CYS A 972 -10.46 -11.60 9.78
C CYS A 972 -10.57 -12.21 8.37
N THR A 973 -10.29 -11.43 7.33
CA THR A 973 -10.29 -11.86 5.94
C THR A 973 -9.05 -12.65 5.52
N TRP A 974 -8.07 -12.88 6.41
CA TRP A 974 -6.81 -13.54 6.10
C TRP A 974 -6.93 -14.95 5.47
N GLN A 975 -8.06 -15.63 5.68
CA GLN A 975 -8.37 -16.95 5.08
C GLN A 975 -9.11 -16.86 3.73
N LEU A 976 -9.31 -15.66 3.19
CA LEU A 976 -10.04 -15.44 1.93
C LEU A 976 -9.08 -15.14 0.78
N ALA A 977 -9.27 -15.86 -0.33
CA ALA A 977 -8.41 -15.73 -1.50
C ALA A 977 -8.72 -14.47 -2.30
N ASP A 978 -9.99 -14.06 -2.29
CA ASP A 978 -10.54 -13.05 -3.17
C ASP A 978 -11.59 -12.18 -2.43
N PRO A 979 -11.71 -10.90 -2.79
CA PRO A 979 -12.77 -10.05 -2.26
C PRO A 979 -14.13 -10.51 -2.79
N GLY A 980 -15.07 -10.80 -1.88
CA GLY A 980 -16.44 -11.21 -2.26
C GLY A 980 -17.25 -10.12 -2.97
N PHE A 981 -16.85 -8.85 -2.86
CA PHE A 981 -17.41 -7.74 -3.62
C PHE A 981 -16.29 -6.89 -4.24
N GLY A 982 -16.19 -6.95 -5.56
CA GLY A 982 -15.03 -6.44 -6.29
C GLY A 982 -15.03 -4.93 -6.59
N LEU A 983 -16.20 -4.28 -6.56
CA LEU A 983 -16.37 -2.92 -7.09
C LEU A 983 -15.38 -1.90 -6.49
N GLY A 984 -15.25 -1.90 -5.15
CA GLY A 984 -14.35 -0.99 -4.45
C GLY A 984 -12.88 -1.21 -4.83
N TYR A 985 -12.50 -2.46 -5.07
CA TYR A 985 -11.13 -2.84 -5.46
C TYR A 985 -10.84 -2.52 -6.94
N ILE A 986 -11.83 -2.61 -7.82
CA ILE A 986 -11.74 -2.13 -9.21
C ILE A 986 -11.54 -0.62 -9.24
N VAL A 987 -12.33 0.14 -8.46
CA VAL A 987 -12.17 1.61 -8.36
C VAL A 987 -10.80 1.98 -7.79
N ASN A 988 -10.34 1.26 -6.76
CA ASN A 988 -9.01 1.44 -6.20
C ASN A 988 -7.91 1.20 -7.24
N ASN A 989 -8.04 0.16 -8.08
CA ASN A 989 -7.14 -0.11 -9.20
C ASN A 989 -7.18 1.00 -10.26
N LEU A 990 -8.37 1.50 -10.65
CA LEU A 990 -8.51 2.58 -11.63
C LEU A 990 -7.80 3.87 -11.21
N VAL A 991 -7.78 4.17 -9.90
CA VAL A 991 -7.17 5.39 -9.35
C VAL A 991 -5.72 5.16 -8.89
N GLY A 992 -5.20 3.92 -8.99
CA GLY A 992 -3.85 3.56 -8.52
C GLY A 992 -3.68 3.66 -7.00
N LYS A 993 -4.74 3.42 -6.24
CA LYS A 993 -4.77 3.57 -4.78
C LYS A 993 -4.88 2.22 -4.09
N THR A 994 -3.81 1.81 -3.42
CA THR A 994 -3.79 0.63 -2.55
C THR A 994 -3.46 1.02 -1.13
N ASN A 995 -4.12 0.36 -0.18
CA ASN A 995 -3.96 0.62 1.24
C ASN A 995 -3.77 -0.71 1.96
N THR A 996 -2.77 -0.78 2.83
CA THR A 996 -2.43 -1.96 3.63
C THR A 996 -3.41 -2.18 4.81
N ARG A 997 -4.30 -1.21 5.06
CA ARG A 997 -5.33 -1.26 6.10
C ARG A 997 -6.65 -1.87 5.63
N ASN A 998 -6.85 -2.05 4.32
CA ASN A 998 -8.06 -2.64 3.78
C ASN A 998 -8.17 -4.12 4.14
N ASP A 999 -9.38 -4.68 4.06
CA ASP A 999 -9.64 -6.10 4.29
C ASP A 999 -8.88 -7.02 3.32
N PHE A 1000 -8.59 -6.53 2.11
CA PHE A 1000 -7.75 -7.21 1.14
C PHE A 1000 -6.56 -6.33 0.77
N ILE A 1001 -5.41 -6.97 0.60
CA ILE A 1001 -4.15 -6.34 0.19
C ILE A 1001 -3.83 -6.70 -1.25
N ALA A 1002 -3.19 -5.79 -1.97
CA ALA A 1002 -2.79 -6.00 -3.37
C ALA A 1002 -1.34 -6.48 -3.44
N LEU A 1003 -1.12 -7.66 -4.03
CA LEU A 1003 0.19 -8.23 -4.27
C LEU A 1003 0.55 -8.17 -5.76
N SER A 1004 1.83 -7.98 -6.05
CA SER A 1004 2.39 -7.92 -7.40
C SER A 1004 3.80 -8.50 -7.45
N ASP A 1005 4.45 -8.42 -8.61
CA ASP A 1005 5.82 -8.91 -8.83
C ASP A 1005 6.79 -8.46 -7.72
N GLY A 1006 7.61 -9.39 -7.23
CA GLY A 1006 8.61 -9.09 -6.20
C GLY A 1006 9.62 -8.02 -6.64
N GLY A 1007 9.87 -7.89 -7.94
CA GLY A 1007 10.76 -6.89 -8.53
C GLY A 1007 10.25 -5.44 -8.40
N HIS A 1008 8.96 -5.25 -8.10
CA HIS A 1008 8.45 -3.93 -7.69
C HIS A 1008 8.91 -3.52 -6.28
N PHE A 1009 9.55 -4.42 -5.53
CA PHE A 1009 10.23 -4.12 -4.28
C PHE A 1009 11.72 -4.47 -4.35
N ASP A 1010 12.05 -5.75 -4.40
CA ASP A 1010 13.42 -6.25 -4.50
C ASP A 1010 13.54 -7.23 -5.66
N ASN A 1011 14.12 -6.79 -6.78
CA ASN A 1011 14.27 -7.62 -7.96
C ASN A 1011 15.37 -8.68 -7.82
N MET A 1012 16.25 -8.58 -6.82
CA MET A 1012 17.38 -9.50 -6.64
C MET A 1012 17.04 -10.71 -5.77
N GLY A 1013 15.98 -10.63 -4.96
CA GLY A 1013 15.69 -11.61 -3.91
C GLY A 1013 16.72 -11.61 -2.79
N LEU A 1014 17.43 -10.50 -2.61
CA LEU A 1014 18.52 -10.30 -1.64
C LEU A 1014 18.01 -9.85 -0.27
N TYR A 1015 16.98 -9.01 -0.25
CA TYR A 1015 16.48 -8.32 0.96
C TYR A 1015 16.14 -9.31 2.08
N GLU A 1016 15.35 -10.34 1.78
CA GLU A 1016 14.94 -11.35 2.76
C GLU A 1016 16.08 -12.27 3.23
N MET A 1017 17.16 -12.39 2.44
CA MET A 1017 18.36 -13.15 2.81
C MET A 1017 19.26 -12.33 3.74
N VAL A 1018 19.38 -11.03 3.50
CA VAL A 1018 20.06 -10.09 4.41
C VAL A 1018 19.32 -10.01 5.74
N ARG A 1019 17.98 -9.98 5.70
CA ARG A 1019 17.13 -10.02 6.90
C ARG A 1019 17.42 -11.22 7.80
N ARG A 1020 17.67 -12.39 7.21
CA ARG A 1020 18.00 -13.66 7.91
C ARG A 1020 19.48 -13.76 8.31
N ARG A 1021 20.29 -12.74 8.00
CA ARG A 1021 21.72 -12.67 8.29
C ARG A 1021 22.50 -13.88 7.75
N CYS A 1022 22.20 -14.29 6.52
CA CYS A 1022 22.88 -15.43 5.89
C CYS A 1022 24.40 -15.22 5.81
N ALA A 1023 25.18 -16.25 6.13
CA ALA A 1023 26.63 -16.18 6.12
C ALA A 1023 27.21 -16.09 4.71
N PHE A 1024 26.53 -16.72 3.74
CA PHE A 1024 26.92 -16.69 2.33
C PHE A 1024 25.68 -16.56 1.45
N ILE A 1025 25.66 -15.55 0.57
CA ILE A 1025 24.56 -15.31 -0.37
C ILE A 1025 25.11 -15.32 -1.79
N VAL A 1026 24.52 -16.13 -2.68
CA VAL A 1026 24.76 -16.06 -4.13
C VAL A 1026 23.58 -15.34 -4.77
N VAL A 1027 23.81 -14.17 -5.35
CA VAL A 1027 22.81 -13.43 -6.15
C VAL A 1027 23.09 -13.67 -7.62
N CYS A 1028 22.10 -14.21 -8.33
CA CYS A 1028 22.16 -14.38 -9.78
C CYS A 1028 21.26 -13.34 -10.44
N ASP A 1029 21.88 -12.30 -10.98
CA ASP A 1029 21.24 -11.17 -11.63
C ASP A 1029 21.12 -11.39 -13.16
N ALA A 1030 19.90 -11.69 -13.56
CA ALA A 1030 19.44 -11.76 -14.95
C ALA A 1030 18.41 -10.67 -15.30
N GLU A 1031 18.42 -9.55 -14.57
CA GLU A 1031 17.63 -8.36 -14.89
C GLU A 1031 18.08 -7.74 -16.23
N GLN A 1032 17.12 -7.09 -16.90
CA GLN A 1032 17.42 -6.30 -18.09
C GLN A 1032 18.16 -5.05 -17.65
N ASP A 1033 19.41 -4.91 -18.10
CA ASP A 1033 20.28 -3.80 -17.72
C ASP A 1033 21.25 -3.51 -18.87
N ASP A 1034 20.72 -2.99 -19.98
CA ASP A 1034 21.49 -2.69 -21.20
C ASP A 1034 22.66 -1.70 -20.94
N GLN A 1035 22.53 -0.90 -19.88
CA GLN A 1035 23.52 0.10 -19.48
C GLN A 1035 24.53 -0.40 -18.45
N PHE A 1036 24.35 -1.59 -17.89
CA PHE A 1036 25.17 -2.16 -16.82
C PHE A 1036 25.28 -1.20 -15.63
N THR A 1037 24.18 -0.54 -15.26
CA THR A 1037 24.15 0.35 -14.09
C THR A 1037 24.01 -0.42 -12.79
N CYS A 1038 23.59 -1.69 -12.86
CA CYS A 1038 23.26 -2.54 -11.72
C CYS A 1038 22.25 -1.87 -10.76
N GLU A 1039 21.29 -1.10 -11.31
CA GLU A 1039 20.38 -0.28 -10.51
C GLU A 1039 19.54 -1.11 -9.53
N GLY A 1040 18.99 -2.24 -9.97
CA GLY A 1040 18.20 -3.13 -9.12
C GLY A 1040 18.98 -3.64 -7.90
N PHE A 1041 20.26 -3.92 -8.08
CA PHE A 1041 21.16 -4.33 -7.00
C PHE A 1041 21.54 -3.16 -6.08
N ALA A 1042 21.86 -1.98 -6.63
CA ALA A 1042 22.10 -0.78 -5.85
C ALA A 1042 20.88 -0.37 -4.99
N ASN A 1043 19.67 -0.55 -5.54
CA ASN A 1043 18.41 -0.36 -4.82
C ASN A 1043 18.27 -1.33 -3.63
N ALA A 1044 18.59 -2.61 -3.83
CA ALA A 1044 18.56 -3.60 -2.76
C ALA A 1044 19.56 -3.26 -1.63
N ILE A 1045 20.79 -2.83 -1.97
CA ILE A 1045 21.79 -2.38 -0.98
C ILE A 1045 21.26 -1.20 -0.17
N ARG A 1046 20.73 -0.16 -0.83
CA ARG A 1046 20.18 1.02 -0.14
C ARG A 1046 19.07 0.64 0.85
N ARG A 1047 18.17 -0.26 0.46
CA ARG A 1047 17.08 -0.74 1.33
C ARG A 1047 17.62 -1.54 2.52
N CYS A 1048 18.54 -2.47 2.29
CA CYS A 1048 19.18 -3.24 3.36
C CYS A 1048 19.88 -2.34 4.39
N ARG A 1049 20.54 -1.27 3.93
CA ARG A 1049 21.16 -0.26 4.80
C ARG A 1049 20.14 0.50 5.62
N ILE A 1050 19.07 0.99 5.00
CA ILE A 1050 18.05 1.82 5.68
C ILE A 1050 17.24 0.97 6.67
N ASP A 1051 16.83 -0.24 6.26
CA ASP A 1051 15.84 -1.03 7.01
C ASP A 1051 16.51 -1.97 8.03
N PHE A 1052 17.69 -2.52 7.73
CA PHE A 1052 18.39 -3.48 8.58
C PHE A 1052 19.69 -2.96 9.18
N GLY A 1053 20.16 -1.77 8.77
CA GLY A 1053 21.49 -1.27 9.11
C GLY A 1053 22.63 -2.13 8.53
N ALA A 1054 22.34 -3.00 7.55
CA ALA A 1054 23.32 -3.90 6.96
C ALA A 1054 24.04 -3.19 5.80
N GLU A 1055 25.37 -3.14 5.86
CA GLU A 1055 26.20 -2.50 4.84
C GLU A 1055 26.77 -3.58 3.90
N ILE A 1056 26.57 -3.42 2.59
CA ILE A 1056 27.12 -4.33 1.58
C ILE A 1056 28.21 -3.59 0.82
N VAL A 1057 29.43 -4.09 0.90
CA VAL A 1057 30.61 -3.54 0.23
C VAL A 1057 31.06 -4.49 -0.86
N ILE A 1058 30.94 -4.06 -2.11
CA ILE A 1058 31.31 -4.85 -3.28
C ILE A 1058 31.81 -3.93 -4.40
N ASN A 1059 32.87 -4.35 -5.08
CA ASN A 1059 33.39 -3.63 -6.24
C ASN A 1059 32.84 -4.25 -7.53
N LEU A 1060 32.02 -3.49 -8.25
CA LEU A 1060 31.41 -3.90 -9.52
C LEU A 1060 32.08 -3.26 -10.75
N ALA A 1061 33.17 -2.51 -10.59
CA ALA A 1061 33.81 -1.79 -11.70
C ALA A 1061 34.18 -2.70 -12.88
N SER A 1062 34.64 -3.93 -12.61
CA SER A 1062 34.95 -4.92 -13.66
C SER A 1062 33.72 -5.40 -14.45
N ILE A 1063 32.51 -5.22 -13.92
CA ILE A 1063 31.25 -5.55 -14.59
C ILE A 1063 30.70 -4.32 -15.32
N THR A 1064 30.77 -3.13 -14.70
CA THR A 1064 30.14 -1.89 -15.18
C THR A 1064 31.01 -1.07 -16.13
N GLU A 1065 32.35 -1.07 -15.97
CA GLU A 1065 33.30 -0.33 -16.81
C GLU A 1065 33.63 -1.15 -18.07
N ARG A 1066 32.91 -0.87 -19.16
CA ARG A 1066 33.01 -1.63 -20.43
C ARG A 1066 34.07 -1.03 -21.36
N ALA A 1067 34.98 -1.85 -21.89
CA ALA A 1067 35.98 -1.43 -22.88
C ALA A 1067 35.39 -1.14 -24.28
N HIS A 1068 34.27 -1.79 -24.64
CA HIS A 1068 33.63 -1.68 -25.97
C HIS A 1068 32.10 -1.55 -25.92
N HIS A 1069 31.52 -1.01 -24.84
CA HIS A 1069 30.06 -0.95 -24.59
C HIS A 1069 29.30 -2.30 -24.61
N ARG A 1070 29.93 -3.42 -24.99
CA ARG A 1070 29.28 -4.73 -25.09
C ARG A 1070 29.83 -5.78 -24.13
N PHE A 1071 31.14 -5.78 -23.90
CA PHE A 1071 31.81 -6.78 -23.08
C PHE A 1071 32.19 -6.18 -21.72
N SER A 1072 31.90 -6.93 -20.66
CA SER A 1072 32.39 -6.71 -19.30
C SER A 1072 33.75 -7.37 -19.10
N ALA A 1073 34.58 -6.86 -18.19
CA ALA A 1073 35.86 -7.48 -17.84
C ALA A 1073 35.68 -8.70 -16.93
N ALA A 1074 34.57 -8.78 -16.18
CA ALA A 1074 34.18 -9.91 -15.36
C ALA A 1074 32.67 -10.17 -15.43
N ASN A 1075 32.27 -11.39 -15.08
CA ASN A 1075 30.85 -11.78 -15.01
C ASN A 1075 30.34 -12.00 -13.58
N TYR A 1076 31.23 -11.92 -12.60
CA TYR A 1076 30.90 -12.07 -11.18
C TYR A 1076 31.82 -11.21 -10.32
N ALA A 1077 31.35 -10.89 -9.12
CA ALA A 1077 32.09 -10.15 -8.11
C ALA A 1077 31.84 -10.72 -6.71
N LEU A 1078 32.84 -10.64 -5.85
CA LEU A 1078 32.71 -11.04 -4.45
C LEU A 1078 32.70 -9.78 -3.57
N GLY A 1079 31.78 -9.73 -2.61
CA GLY A 1079 31.62 -8.65 -1.66
C GLY A 1079 31.42 -9.13 -0.23
N ASP A 1080 31.47 -8.18 0.68
CA ASP A 1080 31.30 -8.36 2.11
C ASP A 1080 29.98 -7.74 2.58
N ILE A 1081 29.32 -8.41 3.52
CA ILE A 1081 28.10 -7.92 4.16
C ILE A 1081 28.42 -7.68 5.63
N PHE A 1082 28.31 -6.45 6.10
CA PHE A 1082 28.44 -6.11 7.51
C PHE A 1082 27.04 -6.02 8.12
N TYR A 1083 26.65 -7.06 8.85
CA TYR A 1083 25.37 -7.05 9.54
C TYR A 1083 25.41 -6.14 10.75
N ALA A 1084 24.31 -5.43 10.99
CA ALA A 1084 24.23 -4.48 12.07
C ALA A 1084 24.45 -5.15 13.44
N GLY A 1085 25.28 -4.49 14.26
CA GLY A 1085 25.50 -4.82 15.66
C GLY A 1085 26.85 -5.43 16.05
N ASN A 1086 27.64 -5.90 15.09
CA ASN A 1086 29.05 -6.26 15.34
C ASN A 1086 29.89 -6.10 14.07
N LYS A 1087 31.00 -5.34 14.14
CA LYS A 1087 31.91 -5.10 13.00
C LYS A 1087 32.65 -6.36 12.52
N GLU A 1088 32.79 -7.38 13.38
CA GLU A 1088 33.42 -8.66 13.01
C GLU A 1088 32.47 -9.61 12.28
N ASN A 1089 31.17 -9.34 12.32
CA ASN A 1089 30.14 -10.20 11.74
C ASN A 1089 30.00 -9.95 10.23
N THR A 1090 30.91 -10.55 9.46
CA THR A 1090 30.94 -10.42 7.98
C THR A 1090 30.28 -11.61 7.29
N GLY A 1091 29.14 -11.38 6.66
CA GLY A 1091 28.61 -12.25 5.61
C GLY A 1091 29.39 -12.06 4.30
N LYS A 1092 29.28 -13.01 3.38
CA LYS A 1092 29.85 -12.92 2.04
C LYS A 1092 28.74 -12.91 0.98
N LEU A 1093 28.97 -12.14 -0.07
CA LEU A 1093 28.08 -12.02 -1.21
C LEU A 1093 28.83 -12.37 -2.50
N LEU A 1094 28.37 -13.39 -3.22
CA LEU A 1094 28.79 -13.66 -4.58
C LEU A 1094 27.70 -13.12 -5.53
N TYR A 1095 28.02 -12.06 -6.26
CA TYR A 1095 27.14 -11.48 -7.27
C TYR A 1095 27.53 -12.00 -8.65
N ILE A 1096 26.59 -12.66 -9.33
CA ILE A 1096 26.72 -13.19 -10.69
C ILE A 1096 25.84 -12.37 -11.61
N LYS A 1097 26.41 -11.73 -12.64
CA LYS A 1097 25.66 -10.92 -13.61
C LYS A 1097 25.60 -11.64 -14.96
N SER A 1098 24.41 -11.69 -15.55
CA SER A 1098 24.23 -11.99 -16.98
C SER A 1098 25.00 -10.97 -17.83
N SER A 1099 26.20 -11.32 -18.24
CA SER A 1099 27.14 -10.42 -18.93
C SER A 1099 28.03 -11.23 -19.87
N LEU A 1100 28.57 -10.57 -20.90
CA LEU A 1100 29.48 -11.18 -21.86
C LEU A 1100 30.91 -10.71 -21.58
N VAL A 1101 31.87 -11.64 -21.58
CA VAL A 1101 33.31 -11.33 -21.55
C VAL A 1101 33.90 -11.47 -22.94
N ASP A 1102 34.99 -10.74 -23.19
CA ASP A 1102 35.64 -10.63 -24.51
C ASP A 1102 36.26 -11.95 -25.01
N ARG A 1103 36.61 -12.86 -24.10
CA ARG A 1103 37.30 -14.13 -24.39
C ARG A 1103 36.69 -15.31 -23.63
N ASN A 1104 36.89 -16.50 -24.16
CA ASN A 1104 36.57 -17.80 -23.55
C ASN A 1104 35.07 -18.12 -23.36
N ILE A 1105 34.14 -17.28 -23.83
CA ILE A 1105 32.73 -17.70 -23.92
C ILE A 1105 32.57 -18.83 -24.96
N PRO A 1106 31.60 -19.74 -24.77
CA PRO A 1106 31.28 -20.76 -25.76
C PRO A 1106 30.96 -20.18 -27.14
N PHE A 1107 31.42 -20.84 -28.21
CA PHE A 1107 31.32 -20.33 -29.58
C PHE A 1107 29.87 -20.17 -30.06
N ASP A 1108 28.97 -21.07 -29.67
CA ASP A 1108 27.53 -20.99 -29.93
C ASP A 1108 26.91 -19.73 -29.32
N VAL A 1109 27.27 -19.41 -28.07
CA VAL A 1109 26.84 -18.17 -27.39
C VAL A 1109 27.44 -16.92 -28.06
N GLN A 1110 28.69 -17.00 -28.52
CA GLN A 1110 29.35 -15.92 -29.24
C GLN A 1110 28.67 -15.63 -30.59
N GLU A 1111 28.29 -16.68 -31.31
CA GLU A 1111 27.58 -16.59 -32.59
C GLU A 1111 26.20 -15.96 -32.41
N TYR A 1112 25.41 -16.45 -31.43
CA TYR A 1112 24.12 -15.87 -31.09
C TYR A 1112 24.23 -14.40 -30.70
N ALA A 1113 25.22 -14.07 -29.85
CA ALA A 1113 25.50 -12.68 -29.49
C ALA A 1113 25.83 -11.87 -30.74
N SER A 1114 26.68 -12.34 -31.65
CA SER A 1114 27.03 -11.58 -32.86
C SER A 1114 25.81 -11.21 -33.72
N LYS A 1115 24.77 -12.06 -33.76
CA LYS A 1115 23.50 -11.79 -34.43
C LYS A 1115 22.55 -10.89 -33.63
N ASN A 1116 22.60 -10.94 -32.30
CA ASN A 1116 21.64 -10.26 -31.41
C ASN A 1116 22.36 -9.23 -30.53
N GLU A 1117 22.35 -7.95 -30.93
CA GLU A 1117 23.09 -6.88 -30.25
C GLU A 1117 22.67 -6.67 -28.79
N THR A 1118 21.39 -6.86 -28.47
CA THR A 1118 20.84 -6.67 -27.13
C THR A 1118 21.08 -7.86 -26.21
N PHE A 1119 21.57 -9.01 -26.69
CA PHE A 1119 21.91 -10.14 -25.82
C PHE A 1119 23.12 -9.79 -24.92
N PRO A 1120 23.07 -10.05 -23.59
CA PRO A 1120 22.10 -10.85 -22.83
C PRO A 1120 21.03 -10.04 -22.06
N HIS A 1121 20.69 -8.84 -22.54
CA HIS A 1121 19.72 -7.91 -21.93
C HIS A 1121 18.49 -7.66 -22.81
N GLN A 1122 18.11 -8.63 -23.66
CA GLN A 1122 16.87 -8.55 -24.44
C GLN A 1122 15.66 -8.26 -23.53
N SER A 1123 14.68 -7.52 -24.05
CA SER A 1123 13.55 -6.97 -23.28
C SER A 1123 12.85 -7.99 -22.41
N THR A 1124 12.54 -7.62 -21.16
CA THR A 1124 11.71 -8.43 -20.26
C THR A 1124 10.26 -8.58 -20.75
N GLY A 1125 9.83 -7.74 -21.71
CA GLY A 1125 8.54 -7.91 -22.38
C GLY A 1125 8.49 -9.10 -23.34
N ASP A 1126 9.65 -9.61 -23.77
CA ASP A 1126 9.73 -10.82 -24.58
C ASP A 1126 9.58 -12.07 -23.70
N GLN A 1127 8.46 -12.78 -23.89
CA GLN A 1127 8.13 -14.03 -23.20
C GLN A 1127 8.06 -15.22 -24.17
N PHE A 1128 8.53 -15.05 -25.42
CA PHE A 1128 8.34 -16.00 -26.52
C PHE A 1128 9.70 -16.49 -27.04
N PHE A 1129 10.50 -17.15 -26.20
CA PHE A 1129 11.84 -17.58 -26.59
C PHE A 1129 11.79 -18.71 -27.64
N ASP A 1130 12.61 -18.57 -28.67
CA ASP A 1130 12.96 -19.68 -29.55
C ASP A 1130 14.04 -20.58 -28.93
N GLU A 1131 14.36 -21.68 -29.61
CA GLU A 1131 15.32 -22.66 -29.11
C GLU A 1131 16.75 -22.09 -29.02
N GLU A 1132 17.17 -21.29 -29.99
CA GLU A 1132 18.52 -20.69 -30.06
C GLU A 1132 18.75 -19.71 -28.91
N GLN A 1133 17.76 -18.85 -28.65
CA GLN A 1133 17.75 -17.91 -27.54
C GLN A 1133 17.75 -18.64 -26.19
N PHE A 1134 16.89 -19.65 -26.03
CA PHE A 1134 16.81 -20.44 -24.80
C PHE A 1134 18.15 -21.11 -24.48
N GLU A 1135 18.75 -21.81 -25.46
CA GLU A 1135 20.01 -22.50 -25.24
C GLU A 1135 21.17 -21.54 -24.99
N SER A 1136 21.18 -20.38 -25.64
CA SER A 1136 22.21 -19.35 -25.44
C SER A 1136 22.21 -18.78 -24.02
N TYR A 1137 21.04 -18.43 -23.46
CA TYR A 1137 20.95 -17.99 -22.06
C TYR A 1137 21.33 -19.08 -21.06
N ARG A 1138 20.84 -20.31 -21.28
CA ARG A 1138 21.16 -21.47 -20.42
C ARG A 1138 22.67 -21.73 -20.44
N LYS A 1139 23.29 -21.74 -21.62
CA LYS A 1139 24.72 -21.99 -21.78
C LYS A 1139 25.56 -20.88 -21.18
N LEU A 1140 25.14 -19.61 -21.31
CA LEU A 1140 25.80 -18.47 -20.69
C LEU A 1140 25.77 -18.57 -19.15
N GLY A 1141 24.62 -18.85 -18.55
CA GLY A 1141 24.49 -19.04 -17.10
C GLY A 1141 25.36 -20.20 -16.57
N PHE A 1142 25.39 -21.32 -17.31
CA PHE A 1142 26.25 -22.46 -17.00
C PHE A 1142 27.74 -22.11 -17.06
N TYR A 1143 28.16 -21.38 -18.10
CA TYR A 1143 29.53 -20.93 -18.25
C TYR A 1143 29.96 -20.03 -17.09
N ILE A 1144 29.18 -18.99 -16.78
CA ILE A 1144 29.52 -18.01 -15.74
C ILE A 1144 29.59 -18.69 -14.36
N ALA A 1145 28.62 -19.56 -14.04
CA ALA A 1145 28.64 -20.30 -12.79
C ALA A 1145 29.89 -21.18 -12.66
N ASN A 1146 30.27 -21.91 -13.72
CA ASN A 1146 31.51 -22.69 -13.71
C ASN A 1146 32.76 -21.82 -13.54
N CYS A 1147 32.81 -20.63 -14.14
CA CYS A 1147 33.91 -19.69 -13.91
C CYS A 1147 33.96 -19.25 -12.45
N ALA A 1148 32.83 -18.81 -11.88
CA ALA A 1148 32.74 -18.32 -10.51
C ALA A 1148 33.12 -19.41 -9.49
N PHE A 1149 32.64 -20.64 -9.65
CA PHE A 1149 32.90 -21.73 -8.68
C PHE A 1149 34.20 -22.50 -8.94
N LYS A 1150 34.91 -22.26 -10.04
CA LYS A 1150 36.31 -22.68 -10.24
C LYS A 1150 37.33 -21.71 -9.63
N ASP A 1151 36.94 -20.46 -9.39
CA ASP A 1151 37.81 -19.46 -8.79
C ASP A 1151 38.20 -19.84 -7.35
N ASN A 1152 39.50 -19.95 -7.09
CA ASN A 1152 40.04 -20.31 -5.77
C ASN A 1152 39.56 -19.34 -4.68
N LYS A 1153 39.40 -18.04 -4.99
CA LYS A 1153 38.90 -17.05 -4.02
C LYS A 1153 37.49 -17.37 -3.58
N VAL A 1154 36.64 -17.83 -4.49
CA VAL A 1154 35.26 -18.21 -4.20
C VAL A 1154 35.22 -19.53 -3.44
N ARG A 1155 36.04 -20.51 -3.85
CA ARG A 1155 36.13 -21.84 -3.20
C ARG A 1155 36.62 -21.76 -1.75
N GLU A 1156 37.70 -21.01 -1.50
CA GLU A 1156 38.20 -20.79 -0.14
C GLU A 1156 37.14 -20.22 0.79
N LYS A 1157 36.31 -19.30 0.29
CA LYS A 1157 35.22 -18.68 1.09
C LYS A 1157 34.02 -19.61 1.29
N LEU A 1158 33.74 -20.49 0.34
CA LEU A 1158 32.74 -21.54 0.48
C LEU A 1158 33.20 -22.73 1.34
N LYS A 1159 34.45 -22.73 1.80
CA LYS A 1159 35.10 -23.87 2.49
C LYS A 1159 34.98 -25.17 1.67
N LEU A 1160 35.16 -25.05 0.35
CA LEU A 1160 35.23 -26.15 -0.63
C LEU A 1160 36.66 -26.49 -0.99
#